data_AF-A0A8S9X2J5-F1
#
_entry.id   AF-A0A8S9X2J5-F1
#
_cell.length_a   1.000
_cell.length_b   1.000
_cell.length_c   1.000
_cell.angle_alpha   90.00
_cell.angle_beta   90.00
_cell.angle_gamma   90.00
#
_symmetry.space_group_name_H-M   'P 1'
#
loop_
_entity.id
_entity.type
_entity.pdbx_description
1 polymer ?
#
loop_
_entity_poly.entity_id
_entity_poly.type
_entity_poly.pdbx_seq_one_letter_code
_entity_poly.pdbx_strand_id
1 'polypeptide(L)'
;MITLRDVFDFILHYLVDYIDIDVTLWISWALMPLMITFLLPVMIMLLLYTSAVILYIYKYKEPLRDAYELDFWDGARKTVAALWDAHGWVWHGYDIEGLENFPTDEPVLFVYYHGALPIDLYYFISRVYLIRNKLVHSVADRFLFKIPGWSIIAEVLKVIPGTVQECSNILKNGDCLAVSPGGVYEAQFSDHNYKLMWNRRVGFAKVAIDAKVRIVPMFTVNLREAFRQVTSFRRFWLWLYSKWRFPFIPIYGGFPVKLKTVLGPPISYDFNEGNPEALAQLAAKGINDLIEQHQKLPGSILRGVFERVYMSPKSKSQGNLGMDKNRFFEGCGKEGPIRCIFFCEFHPTAGPKISCQVPADSISKDTFEAVSVYLITKAQLLRSTLTITTCGIKILGFPVRIDNKKYPRNAFYFNMCFVCDSWARTVQYESVVKKLSDFLTALEVENSFLSQREENPMNAIRLTEMMEQALHDLNSTGTCTLTEGCSSTHLKVTKIRPDPPPVLDHQVPVIVESMDLYQSEQWDLTTQQVLPHIDGINHVAKIAAFADVENNLVKTCLQNLVYYGVIYMVPIFLYSNCYAVTSKLRRLAVDRKLQDDCLRAVSRSSWQLPHFRDVFKLYCSMNHGTTVKDLCLRFNLQLLKIDERKLVQFGLVEGLIRRIHKYPTIVMDGVSGEAASLYPHFTGSFSYDEICCQLGMSSLQLDAMVEKDANVTVVYR
;
A
#
# COMPACT_ATOMS: atom_id res chain seq x y z
N MET A 1 -72.74 -0.57 18.37
CA MET A 1 -71.62 -1.53 18.40
C MET A 1 -70.59 -0.97 17.44
N ILE A 2 -69.59 -0.22 17.92
CA ILE A 2 -68.57 0.40 17.06
C ILE A 2 -67.76 -0.74 16.47
N THR A 3 -67.72 -0.86 15.14
CA THR A 3 -67.00 -1.96 14.50
C THR A 3 -65.51 -1.63 14.46
N LEU A 4 -64.65 -2.66 14.43
CA LEU A 4 -63.19 -2.49 14.33
C LEU A 4 -62.78 -1.67 13.10
N ARG A 5 -63.63 -1.66 12.07
CA ARG A 5 -63.46 -0.92 10.83
C ARG A 5 -63.68 0.58 11.03
N ASP A 6 -64.71 0.96 11.78
CA ASP A 6 -64.98 2.37 12.11
C ASP A 6 -63.86 2.99 12.95
N VAL A 7 -63.25 2.20 13.85
CA VAL A 7 -62.07 2.63 14.63
C VAL A 7 -60.84 2.79 13.73
N PHE A 8 -60.65 1.88 12.77
CA PHE A 8 -59.52 1.94 11.86
C PHE A 8 -59.63 3.13 10.90
N ASP A 9 -60.83 3.38 10.37
CA ASP A 9 -61.11 4.51 9.47
C ASP A 9 -61.01 5.84 10.23
N PHE A 10 -61.45 5.90 11.50
CA PHE A 10 -61.25 7.07 12.35
C PHE A 10 -59.76 7.34 12.63
N ILE A 11 -58.98 6.30 12.95
CA ILE A 11 -57.53 6.41 13.16
C ILE A 11 -56.82 6.82 11.87
N LEU A 12 -57.23 6.29 10.71
CA LEU A 12 -56.65 6.63 9.42
C LEU A 12 -56.93 8.09 9.04
N HIS A 13 -58.17 8.56 9.21
CA HIS A 13 -58.54 9.95 8.96
C HIS A 13 -57.82 10.90 9.92
N TYR A 14 -57.72 10.53 11.20
CA TYR A 14 -57.02 11.31 12.22
C TYR A 14 -55.50 11.34 11.98
N LEU A 15 -54.89 10.25 11.49
CA LEU A 15 -53.47 10.21 11.12
C LEU A 15 -53.19 11.03 9.85
N VAL A 16 -54.09 11.03 8.87
CA VAL A 16 -53.91 11.77 7.60
C VAL A 16 -54.10 13.27 7.79
N ASP A 17 -55.04 13.71 8.64
CA ASP A 17 -55.31 15.14 8.86
C ASP A 17 -54.31 15.81 9.82
N TYR A 18 -53.59 15.06 10.67
CA TYR A 18 -52.70 15.60 11.70
C TYR A 18 -51.21 15.33 11.47
N ILE A 19 -50.86 14.46 10.53
CA ILE A 19 -49.46 14.22 10.15
C ILE A 19 -49.13 15.12 8.98
N ASP A 20 -48.58 16.29 9.31
CA ASP A 20 -48.00 17.21 8.36
C ASP A 20 -46.90 16.46 7.57
N ILE A 21 -47.07 16.38 6.24
CA ILE A 21 -46.20 15.61 5.34
C ILE A 21 -44.75 16.05 5.52
N ASP A 22 -44.54 17.35 5.72
CA ASP A 22 -43.23 17.93 5.98
C ASP A 22 -42.65 17.43 7.31
N VAL A 23 -43.44 17.40 8.39
CA VAL A 23 -43.00 16.87 9.70
C VAL A 23 -42.64 15.38 9.60
N THR A 24 -43.42 14.58 8.87
CA THR A 24 -43.02 13.18 8.58
C THR A 24 -41.75 13.08 7.76
N LEU A 25 -41.54 13.97 6.80
CA LEU A 25 -40.32 13.99 6.00
C LEU A 25 -39.12 14.32 6.91
N TRP A 26 -39.21 15.35 7.75
CA TRP A 26 -38.20 15.73 8.73
C TRP A 26 -37.94 14.62 9.76
N ILE A 27 -38.98 13.97 10.27
CA ILE A 27 -38.84 12.82 11.19
C ILE A 27 -38.17 11.64 10.48
N SER A 28 -38.53 11.35 9.23
CA SER A 28 -37.91 10.26 8.47
C SER A 28 -36.44 10.56 8.16
N TRP A 29 -36.08 11.81 7.84
CA TRP A 29 -34.70 12.27 7.69
C TRP A 29 -33.91 12.21 9.01
N ALA A 30 -34.53 12.58 10.14
CA ALA A 30 -33.91 12.51 11.45
C ALA A 30 -33.69 11.06 11.91
N LEU A 31 -34.62 10.15 11.59
CA LEU A 31 -34.55 8.73 11.94
C LEU A 31 -33.81 7.89 10.88
N MET A 32 -33.52 8.44 9.69
CA MET A 32 -32.82 7.75 8.61
C MET A 32 -31.49 7.13 9.05
N PRO A 33 -30.59 7.85 9.76
CA PRO A 33 -29.35 7.26 10.27
C PRO A 33 -29.59 6.04 11.16
N LEU A 34 -30.63 6.06 12.00
CA LEU A 34 -31.02 4.93 12.83
C LEU A 34 -31.54 3.77 11.98
N MET A 35 -32.40 4.04 10.99
CA MET A 35 -32.93 3.02 10.07
C MET A 35 -31.83 2.31 9.28
N ILE A 36 -30.82 3.06 8.81
CA ILE A 36 -29.65 2.52 8.10
C ILE A 36 -28.92 1.48 8.97
N THR A 37 -28.80 1.71 10.28
CA THR A 37 -28.11 0.75 11.17
C THR A 37 -28.81 -0.62 11.28
N PHE A 38 -30.12 -0.68 11.04
CA PHE A 38 -30.88 -1.93 10.99
C PHE A 38 -30.95 -2.55 9.58
N LEU A 39 -30.71 -1.76 8.53
CA LEU A 39 -30.65 -2.22 7.14
C LEU A 39 -29.32 -2.91 6.80
N LEU A 40 -28.21 -2.45 7.35
CA LEU A 40 -26.88 -2.99 7.05
C LEU A 40 -26.71 -4.50 7.36
N PRO A 41 -27.26 -5.08 8.45
CA PRO A 41 -27.30 -6.53 8.64
C PRO A 41 -28.02 -7.29 7.52
N VAL A 42 -28.99 -6.68 6.83
CA VAL A 42 -29.69 -7.28 5.67
C VAL A 42 -28.74 -7.48 4.50
N MET A 43 -27.71 -6.64 4.36
CA MET A 43 -26.67 -6.82 3.33
C MET A 43 -25.91 -8.15 3.51
N ILE A 44 -25.64 -8.55 4.76
CA ILE A 44 -25.01 -9.85 5.06
C ILE A 44 -25.93 -11.01 4.65
N MET A 45 -27.24 -10.88 4.88
CA MET A 45 -28.22 -11.86 4.41
C MET A 45 -28.22 -11.94 2.87
N LEU A 46 -28.16 -10.81 2.18
CA LEU A 46 -28.09 -10.75 0.72
C LEU A 46 -26.81 -11.43 0.20
N LEU A 47 -25.66 -11.26 0.86
CA LEU A 47 -24.41 -11.95 0.53
C LEU A 47 -24.51 -13.47 0.72
N LEU A 48 -25.18 -13.93 1.78
CA LEU A 48 -25.44 -15.35 2.02
C LEU A 48 -26.32 -15.96 0.93
N TYR A 49 -27.42 -15.29 0.57
CA TYR A 49 -28.30 -15.78 -0.52
C TYR A 49 -27.61 -15.70 -1.89
N THR A 50 -26.79 -14.67 -2.14
CA THR A 50 -25.96 -14.60 -3.35
C THR A 50 -25.00 -15.79 -3.40
N SER A 51 -24.38 -16.14 -2.28
CA SER A 51 -23.52 -17.33 -2.17
C SER A 51 -24.32 -18.61 -2.47
N ALA A 52 -25.54 -18.75 -1.92
CA ALA A 52 -26.40 -19.90 -2.23
C ALA A 52 -26.75 -19.98 -3.73
N VAL A 53 -27.09 -18.85 -4.36
CA VAL A 53 -27.40 -18.77 -5.80
C VAL A 53 -26.19 -19.18 -6.64
N ILE A 54 -24.99 -18.68 -6.31
CA ILE A 54 -23.75 -19.10 -6.98
C ILE A 54 -23.61 -20.62 -6.88
N LEU A 55 -23.70 -21.18 -5.67
CA LEU A 55 -23.57 -22.62 -5.46
C LEU A 55 -24.65 -23.44 -6.20
N TYR A 56 -25.87 -22.93 -6.32
CA TYR A 56 -26.92 -23.57 -7.11
C TYR A 56 -26.63 -23.53 -8.61
N ILE A 57 -26.12 -22.41 -9.13
CA ILE A 57 -25.72 -22.30 -10.55
C ILE A 57 -24.61 -23.31 -10.85
N TYR A 58 -23.62 -23.42 -9.97
CA TYR A 58 -22.59 -24.46 -10.10
C TYR A 58 -23.25 -25.85 -10.08
N LYS A 59 -24.08 -26.17 -9.07
CA LYS A 59 -24.71 -27.49 -8.94
C LYS A 59 -25.53 -27.93 -10.16
N TYR A 60 -26.21 -27.02 -10.87
CA TYR A 60 -27.12 -27.36 -11.97
C TYR A 60 -26.51 -27.31 -13.38
N LYS A 61 -25.31 -26.76 -13.57
CA LYS A 61 -24.73 -26.57 -14.92
C LYS A 61 -23.75 -27.70 -15.25
N GLU A 62 -24.27 -28.81 -15.76
CA GLU A 62 -23.51 -30.01 -16.19
C GLU A 62 -22.24 -29.75 -17.02
N PRO A 63 -22.22 -28.88 -18.05
CA PRO A 63 -21.00 -28.68 -18.85
C PRO A 63 -19.84 -27.99 -18.12
N LEU A 64 -20.08 -27.34 -16.96
CA LEU A 64 -19.00 -26.83 -16.10
C LEU A 64 -18.39 -27.93 -15.23
N ARG A 65 -19.12 -29.03 -14.99
CA ARG A 65 -18.66 -30.15 -14.17
C ARG A 65 -17.65 -31.02 -14.90
N ASP A 66 -17.82 -31.18 -16.21
CA ASP A 66 -16.91 -31.98 -17.06
C ASP A 66 -15.66 -31.20 -17.48
N ALA A 67 -15.69 -29.86 -17.49
CA ALA A 67 -14.55 -29.01 -17.87
C ALA A 67 -13.50 -28.84 -16.75
N TYR A 68 -13.84 -29.14 -15.50
CA TYR A 68 -12.95 -29.08 -14.34
C TYR A 68 -12.77 -30.50 -13.78
N GLU A 69 -11.95 -31.32 -14.45
CA GLU A 69 -11.64 -32.72 -14.08
C GLU A 69 -10.97 -32.87 -12.69
N LEU A 70 -10.60 -31.77 -12.02
CA LEU A 70 -10.09 -31.75 -10.65
C LEU A 70 -11.04 -30.98 -9.74
N ASP A 71 -11.86 -31.74 -9.01
CA ASP A 71 -12.66 -31.35 -7.85
C ASP A 71 -13.57 -30.11 -8.05
N PHE A 72 -14.63 -30.27 -8.86
CA PHE A 72 -15.66 -29.27 -9.17
C PHE A 72 -16.09 -28.34 -8.01
N TRP A 73 -16.20 -28.88 -6.80
CA TRP A 73 -16.60 -28.14 -5.61
C TRP A 73 -15.51 -27.19 -5.08
N ASP A 74 -14.24 -27.46 -5.38
CA ASP A 74 -13.10 -26.59 -5.03
C ASP A 74 -13.22 -25.22 -5.72
N GLY A 75 -13.55 -25.21 -7.01
CA GLY A 75 -13.81 -23.98 -7.77
C GLY A 75 -14.95 -23.16 -7.17
N ALA A 76 -16.08 -23.80 -6.88
CA ALA A 76 -17.24 -23.15 -6.26
C ALA A 76 -16.90 -22.55 -4.88
N ARG A 77 -16.14 -23.28 -4.04
CA ARG A 77 -15.67 -22.78 -2.74
C ARG A 77 -14.73 -21.59 -2.91
N LYS A 78 -13.79 -21.63 -3.86
CA LYS A 78 -12.87 -20.50 -4.12
C LYS A 78 -13.61 -19.25 -4.58
N THR A 79 -14.65 -19.39 -5.40
CA THR A 79 -15.50 -18.26 -5.82
C THR A 79 -16.25 -17.65 -4.63
N VAL A 80 -16.87 -18.48 -3.79
CA VAL A 80 -17.55 -17.99 -2.58
C VAL A 80 -16.54 -17.38 -1.60
N ALA A 81 -15.38 -18.01 -1.39
CA ALA A 81 -14.34 -17.49 -0.53
C ALA A 81 -13.81 -16.13 -1.01
N ALA A 82 -13.60 -15.96 -2.32
CA ALA A 82 -13.20 -14.69 -2.91
C ALA A 82 -14.25 -13.59 -2.69
N LEU A 83 -15.55 -13.91 -2.80
CA LEU A 83 -16.63 -12.96 -2.51
C LEU A 83 -16.59 -12.47 -1.06
N TRP A 84 -16.45 -13.40 -0.11
CA TRP A 84 -16.40 -13.07 1.32
C TRP A 84 -15.11 -12.35 1.71
N ASP A 85 -13.95 -12.75 1.18
CA ASP A 85 -12.67 -12.07 1.42
C ASP A 85 -12.66 -10.65 0.83
N ALA A 86 -13.21 -10.46 -0.37
CA ALA A 86 -13.37 -9.15 -0.98
C ALA A 86 -14.28 -8.24 -0.15
N HIS A 87 -15.44 -8.73 0.31
CA HIS A 87 -16.33 -7.97 1.18
C HIS A 87 -15.64 -7.60 2.51
N GLY A 88 -14.97 -8.56 3.15
CA GLY A 88 -14.21 -8.34 4.38
C GLY A 88 -13.11 -7.30 4.21
N TRP A 89 -12.36 -7.37 3.10
CA TRP A 89 -11.30 -6.42 2.78
C TRP A 89 -11.83 -5.01 2.47
N VAL A 90 -12.85 -4.88 1.63
CA VAL A 90 -13.41 -3.58 1.25
C VAL A 90 -14.11 -2.92 2.43
N TRP A 91 -15.04 -3.61 3.07
CA TRP A 91 -15.90 -3.02 4.09
C TRP A 91 -15.15 -2.84 5.43
N HIS A 92 -14.51 -3.91 5.92
CA HIS A 92 -13.88 -3.93 7.24
C HIS A 92 -12.36 -3.77 7.20
N GLY A 93 -11.72 -3.79 6.02
CA GLY A 93 -10.26 -3.87 5.96
C GLY A 93 -9.75 -5.13 6.65
N TYR A 94 -10.46 -6.26 6.53
CA TYR A 94 -10.20 -7.48 7.27
C TYR A 94 -8.74 -7.98 7.12
N ASP A 95 -8.14 -8.45 8.21
CA ASP A 95 -6.77 -8.95 8.27
C ASP A 95 -6.61 -10.06 9.31
N ILE A 96 -5.58 -10.89 9.18
CA ILE A 96 -5.27 -12.01 10.09
C ILE A 96 -3.85 -11.86 10.62
N GLU A 97 -3.68 -11.94 11.94
CA GLU A 97 -2.40 -11.97 12.65
C GLU A 97 -2.22 -13.31 13.37
N GLY A 98 -1.00 -13.83 13.40
CA GLY A 98 -0.72 -15.13 14.00
C GLY A 98 -0.96 -16.31 13.06
N LEU A 99 -0.93 -16.12 11.73
CA LEU A 99 -1.10 -17.23 10.77
C LEU A 99 0.04 -18.26 10.85
N GLU A 100 1.15 -17.90 11.48
CA GLU A 100 2.25 -18.77 11.89
C GLU A 100 1.86 -19.77 12.99
N ASN A 101 0.84 -19.47 13.81
CA ASN A 101 0.32 -20.37 14.84
C ASN A 101 -0.60 -21.46 14.27
N PHE A 102 -0.89 -21.41 12.96
CA PHE A 102 -1.67 -22.42 12.26
C PHE A 102 -0.74 -23.49 11.65
N PRO A 103 -0.66 -24.71 12.22
CA PRO A 103 0.23 -25.75 11.72
C PRO A 103 -0.22 -26.27 10.34
N THR A 104 0.74 -26.41 9.42
CA THR A 104 0.49 -26.88 8.05
C THR A 104 0.24 -28.39 7.99
N ASP A 105 0.73 -29.16 8.95
CA ASP A 105 0.71 -30.63 8.87
C ASP A 105 -0.23 -31.31 9.89
N GLU A 106 -0.84 -30.55 10.80
CA GLU A 106 -1.70 -31.09 11.87
C GLU A 106 -3.12 -30.50 11.85
N PRO A 107 -4.16 -31.30 12.17
CA PRO A 107 -5.50 -30.79 12.42
C PRO A 107 -5.54 -30.02 13.74
N VAL A 108 -6.21 -28.87 13.73
CA VAL A 108 -6.39 -28.02 14.92
C VAL A 108 -7.85 -27.72 15.18
N LEU A 109 -8.16 -27.55 16.47
CA LEU A 109 -9.44 -27.06 16.93
C LEU A 109 -9.34 -25.56 17.23
N PHE A 110 -9.93 -24.73 16.37
CA PHE A 110 -10.08 -23.31 16.63
C PHE A 110 -11.21 -23.07 17.63
N VAL A 111 -10.89 -22.43 18.74
CA VAL A 111 -11.88 -21.99 19.73
C VAL A 111 -11.95 -20.47 19.67
N TYR A 112 -13.11 -19.95 19.32
CA TYR A 112 -13.27 -18.51 19.07
C TYR A 112 -14.41 -17.86 19.85
N TYR A 113 -14.25 -16.56 20.09
CA TYR A 113 -15.25 -15.71 20.72
C TYR A 113 -16.47 -15.47 19.80
N HIS A 114 -17.69 -15.66 20.29
CA HIS A 114 -18.88 -15.42 19.46
C HIS A 114 -19.24 -13.93 19.39
N GLY A 115 -19.22 -13.34 18.20
CA GLY A 115 -19.81 -12.02 17.91
C GLY A 115 -21.35 -12.04 17.92
N ALA A 116 -22.01 -10.88 17.76
CA ALA A 116 -23.46 -10.86 17.58
C ALA A 116 -23.89 -11.59 16.29
N LEU A 117 -23.14 -11.35 15.21
CA LEU A 117 -23.11 -12.17 13.99
C LEU A 117 -21.68 -12.68 13.78
N PRO A 118 -21.46 -13.99 13.54
CA PRO A 118 -20.13 -14.58 13.38
C PRO A 118 -19.57 -14.35 11.96
N ILE A 119 -19.59 -13.09 11.51
CA ILE A 119 -19.07 -12.71 10.18
C ILE A 119 -17.55 -12.87 10.07
N ASP A 120 -16.86 -12.77 11.20
CA ASP A 120 -15.42 -12.99 11.31
C ASP A 120 -15.01 -14.42 10.97
N LEU A 121 -15.82 -15.41 11.36
CA LEU A 121 -15.59 -16.78 10.98
C LEU A 121 -15.67 -16.96 9.45
N TYR A 122 -16.65 -16.35 8.78
CA TYR A 122 -16.76 -16.43 7.31
C TYR A 122 -15.55 -15.81 6.61
N TYR A 123 -15.05 -14.67 7.09
CA TYR A 123 -13.83 -14.08 6.54
C TYR A 123 -12.59 -14.92 6.84
N PHE A 124 -12.50 -15.49 8.04
CA PHE A 124 -11.39 -16.35 8.45
C PHE A 124 -11.31 -17.60 7.58
N ILE A 125 -12.39 -18.38 7.46
CA ILE A 125 -12.40 -19.62 6.67
C ILE A 125 -12.13 -19.33 5.19
N SER A 126 -12.68 -18.23 4.67
CA SER A 126 -12.49 -17.83 3.27
C SER A 126 -11.04 -17.49 2.99
N ARG A 127 -10.41 -16.69 3.86
CA ARG A 127 -9.02 -16.26 3.68
C ARG A 127 -8.01 -17.39 3.92
N VAL A 128 -8.25 -18.25 4.92
CA VAL A 128 -7.43 -19.46 5.15
C VAL A 128 -7.54 -20.39 3.95
N TYR A 129 -8.73 -20.58 3.39
CA TYR A 129 -8.91 -21.40 2.20
C TYR A 129 -8.19 -20.82 0.97
N LEU A 130 -8.26 -19.50 0.74
CA LEU A 130 -7.56 -18.86 -0.37
C LEU A 130 -6.03 -18.87 -0.23
N ILE A 131 -5.48 -18.73 0.99
CA ILE A 131 -4.03 -18.64 1.22
C ILE A 131 -3.38 -20.01 1.42
N ARG A 132 -4.03 -20.91 2.17
CA ARG A 132 -3.47 -22.21 2.58
C ARG A 132 -4.12 -23.41 1.88
N ASN A 133 -5.17 -23.20 1.08
CA ASN A 133 -5.95 -24.26 0.45
C ASN A 133 -6.43 -25.33 1.45
N LYS A 134 -6.66 -24.94 2.72
CA LYS A 134 -7.15 -25.82 3.79
C LYS A 134 -8.59 -25.48 4.15
N LEU A 135 -9.42 -26.51 4.24
CA LEU A 135 -10.82 -26.38 4.67
C LEU A 135 -10.91 -26.43 6.20
N VAL A 136 -11.72 -25.53 6.76
CA VAL A 136 -12.02 -25.49 8.19
C VAL A 136 -13.51 -25.75 8.36
N HIS A 137 -13.82 -26.91 8.96
CA HIS A 137 -15.18 -27.30 9.30
C HIS A 137 -15.71 -26.38 10.40
N SER A 138 -17.00 -26.06 10.39
CA SER A 138 -17.58 -25.14 11.37
C SER A 138 -18.83 -25.75 12.00
N VAL A 139 -19.02 -25.53 13.30
CA VAL A 139 -20.22 -26.00 14.03
C VAL A 139 -21.26 -24.89 14.13
N ALA A 140 -22.48 -25.18 13.68
CA ALA A 140 -23.61 -24.25 13.68
C ALA A 140 -24.81 -24.82 14.45
N ASP A 141 -25.65 -23.94 15.00
CA ASP A 141 -26.87 -24.38 15.70
C ASP A 141 -27.91 -24.95 14.72
N ARG A 142 -28.71 -25.92 15.18
CA ARG A 142 -29.70 -26.67 14.39
C ARG A 142 -30.76 -25.77 13.73
N PHE A 143 -31.02 -24.58 14.27
CA PHE A 143 -32.01 -23.68 13.67
C PHE A 143 -31.59 -23.18 12.29
N LEU A 144 -30.29 -23.03 12.01
CA LEU A 144 -29.79 -22.54 10.71
C LEU A 144 -30.13 -23.51 9.59
N PHE A 145 -30.14 -24.81 9.87
CA PHE A 145 -30.50 -25.87 8.91
C PHE A 145 -31.99 -25.90 8.55
N LYS A 146 -32.83 -25.10 9.23
CA LYS A 146 -34.25 -24.91 8.86
C LYS A 146 -34.45 -23.75 7.89
N ILE A 147 -33.43 -22.95 7.63
CA ILE A 147 -33.51 -21.78 6.74
C ILE A 147 -33.40 -22.24 5.29
N PRO A 148 -34.35 -21.85 4.40
CA PRO A 148 -34.27 -22.16 2.97
C PRO A 148 -32.97 -21.68 2.34
N GLY A 149 -32.31 -22.52 1.55
CA GLY A 149 -31.03 -22.20 0.90
C GLY A 149 -29.78 -22.42 1.77
N TRP A 150 -29.93 -22.64 3.08
CA TRP A 150 -28.77 -22.89 3.95
C TRP A 150 -28.14 -24.27 3.73
N SER A 151 -28.92 -25.27 3.32
CA SER A 151 -28.46 -26.65 3.14
C SER A 151 -27.28 -26.77 2.16
N ILE A 152 -27.33 -26.06 1.03
CA ILE A 152 -26.24 -26.08 0.03
C ILE A 152 -24.99 -25.38 0.54
N ILE A 153 -25.14 -24.26 1.27
CA ILE A 153 -24.01 -23.57 1.90
C ILE A 153 -23.35 -24.48 2.93
N ALA A 154 -24.14 -25.14 3.76
CA ALA A 154 -23.64 -26.05 4.79
C ALA A 154 -22.93 -27.27 4.20
N GLU A 155 -23.45 -27.85 3.11
CA GLU A 155 -22.83 -28.96 2.39
C GLU A 155 -21.46 -28.57 1.80
N VAL A 156 -21.39 -27.41 1.15
CA VAL A 156 -20.20 -26.96 0.43
C VAL A 156 -19.12 -26.42 1.37
N LEU A 157 -19.50 -25.61 2.37
CA LEU A 157 -18.58 -25.04 3.36
C LEU A 157 -18.34 -25.97 4.57
N LYS A 158 -18.88 -27.20 4.53
CA LYS A 158 -18.72 -28.22 5.57
C LYS A 158 -19.13 -27.72 6.97
N VAL A 159 -20.31 -27.11 7.03
CA VAL A 159 -20.92 -26.65 8.28
C VAL A 159 -21.83 -27.75 8.83
N ILE A 160 -21.59 -28.15 10.07
CA ILE A 160 -22.29 -29.26 10.72
C ILE A 160 -23.06 -28.80 11.96
N PRO A 161 -24.16 -29.48 12.34
CA PRO A 161 -24.83 -29.24 13.62
C PRO A 161 -23.96 -29.69 14.82
N GLY A 162 -23.02 -30.62 14.59
CA GLY A 162 -21.89 -30.97 15.45
C GLY A 162 -22.27 -31.65 16.76
N THR A 163 -22.24 -32.99 16.79
CA THR A 163 -22.13 -33.75 18.05
C THR A 163 -20.66 -33.91 18.46
N VAL A 164 -20.38 -34.20 19.74
CA VAL A 164 -19.00 -34.40 20.23
C VAL A 164 -18.28 -35.51 19.43
N GLN A 165 -18.97 -36.61 19.11
CA GLN A 165 -18.39 -37.72 18.35
C GLN A 165 -18.12 -37.34 16.88
N GLU A 166 -19.06 -36.66 16.23
CA GLU A 166 -18.91 -36.22 14.84
C GLU A 166 -17.74 -35.22 14.71
N CYS A 167 -17.65 -34.25 15.63
CA CYS A 167 -16.54 -33.30 15.68
C CYS A 167 -15.20 -34.00 15.93
N SER A 168 -15.15 -35.00 16.80
CA SER A 168 -13.91 -35.75 17.02
C SER A 168 -13.50 -36.57 15.80
N ASN A 169 -14.45 -37.15 15.07
CA ASN A 169 -14.15 -37.94 13.87
C ASN A 169 -13.56 -37.07 12.76
N ILE A 170 -14.07 -35.85 12.58
CA ILE A 170 -13.54 -34.89 11.59
C ILE A 170 -12.07 -34.57 11.88
N LEU A 171 -11.76 -34.25 13.15
CA LEU A 171 -10.38 -33.98 13.56
C LEU A 171 -9.47 -35.20 13.43
N LYS A 172 -9.96 -36.40 13.76
CA LYS A 172 -9.23 -37.67 13.58
C LYS A 172 -8.96 -38.00 12.10
N ASN A 173 -9.82 -37.54 11.19
CA ASN A 173 -9.65 -37.69 9.74
C ASN A 173 -8.64 -36.69 9.15
N GLY A 174 -8.08 -35.77 9.94
CA GLY A 174 -7.07 -34.81 9.51
C GLY A 174 -7.62 -33.43 9.13
N ASP A 175 -8.93 -33.20 9.26
CA ASP A 175 -9.56 -31.92 8.95
C ASP A 175 -9.50 -30.94 10.15
N CYS A 176 -9.46 -29.63 9.87
CA CYS A 176 -9.53 -28.60 10.91
C CYS A 176 -10.99 -28.28 11.29
N LEU A 177 -11.24 -27.89 12.54
CA LEU A 177 -12.58 -27.57 13.05
C LEU A 177 -12.58 -26.23 13.80
N ALA A 178 -13.62 -25.42 13.64
CA ALA A 178 -13.85 -24.18 14.38
C ALA A 178 -15.15 -24.25 15.20
N VAL A 179 -15.06 -23.92 16.49
CA VAL A 179 -16.18 -23.98 17.44
C VAL A 179 -16.19 -22.76 18.35
N SER A 180 -17.37 -22.20 18.57
CA SER A 180 -17.59 -21.23 19.64
C SER A 180 -18.34 -21.87 20.82
N PRO A 181 -17.71 -22.04 22.00
CA PRO A 181 -18.34 -22.67 23.16
C PRO A 181 -19.56 -21.90 23.70
N GLY A 182 -19.52 -20.57 23.62
CA GLY A 182 -20.59 -19.68 24.03
C GLY A 182 -21.84 -19.79 23.13
N GLY A 183 -21.63 -20.09 21.84
CA GLY A 183 -22.69 -20.30 20.85
C GLY A 183 -23.72 -19.17 20.80
N VAL A 184 -24.96 -19.52 20.47
CA VAL A 184 -26.06 -18.55 20.30
C VAL A 184 -26.37 -17.74 21.58
N TYR A 185 -26.10 -18.31 22.76
CA TYR A 185 -26.28 -17.61 24.03
C TYR A 185 -25.28 -16.47 24.20
N GLU A 186 -23.99 -16.72 23.92
CA GLU A 186 -22.96 -15.68 23.92
C GLU A 186 -23.22 -14.65 22.83
N ALA A 187 -23.63 -15.08 21.63
CA ALA A 187 -24.01 -14.19 20.54
C ALA A 187 -25.04 -13.13 20.98
N GLN A 188 -26.11 -13.55 21.66
CA GLN A 188 -27.23 -12.70 22.05
C GLN A 188 -27.01 -11.86 23.30
N PHE A 189 -26.26 -12.35 24.28
CA PHE A 189 -26.24 -11.73 25.62
C PHE A 189 -24.92 -11.09 26.04
N SER A 190 -23.86 -11.19 25.22
CA SER A 190 -22.57 -10.56 25.54
C SER A 190 -22.59 -9.07 25.26
N ASP A 191 -21.77 -8.29 25.95
CA ASP A 191 -21.75 -6.83 25.84
C ASP A 191 -20.42 -6.32 25.25
N HIS A 192 -20.23 -4.99 25.34
CA HIS A 192 -19.02 -4.28 24.89
C HIS A 192 -17.79 -4.54 25.77
N ASN A 193 -17.93 -5.32 26.84
CA ASN A 193 -16.84 -5.71 27.72
C ASN A 193 -16.26 -7.07 27.33
N TYR A 194 -16.78 -7.72 26.28
CA TYR A 194 -16.24 -8.96 25.73
C TYR A 194 -16.15 -10.11 26.75
N LYS A 195 -17.05 -10.14 27.74
CA LYS A 195 -17.04 -11.17 28.78
C LYS A 195 -17.44 -12.53 28.19
N LEU A 196 -16.56 -13.53 28.34
CA LEU A 196 -16.84 -14.91 27.95
C LEU A 196 -18.02 -15.49 28.75
N MET A 197 -18.97 -16.11 28.06
CA MET A 197 -20.19 -16.67 28.65
C MET A 197 -20.39 -18.15 28.28
N TRP A 198 -19.40 -18.96 28.63
CA TRP A 198 -19.39 -20.40 28.31
C TRP A 198 -20.20 -21.25 29.31
N ASN A 199 -20.59 -20.68 30.45
CA ASN A 199 -21.31 -21.36 31.53
C ASN A 199 -20.60 -22.67 31.93
N ARG A 200 -21.29 -23.82 31.89
CA ARG A 200 -20.75 -25.16 32.17
C ARG A 200 -20.46 -25.98 30.90
N ARG A 201 -20.25 -25.33 29.75
CA ARG A 201 -20.07 -26.03 28.46
C ARG A 201 -18.61 -26.41 28.24
N VAL A 202 -18.32 -27.70 28.34
CA VAL A 202 -16.98 -28.28 28.15
C VAL A 202 -16.90 -29.27 26.98
N GLY A 203 -17.90 -29.28 26.10
CA GLY A 203 -18.00 -30.23 24.99
C GLY A 203 -16.81 -30.16 24.03
N PHE A 204 -16.35 -28.96 23.69
CA PHE A 204 -15.20 -28.75 22.80
C PHE A 204 -13.89 -29.27 23.39
N ALA A 205 -13.71 -29.18 24.72
CA ALA A 205 -12.53 -29.73 25.39
C ALA A 205 -12.53 -31.26 25.33
N LYS A 206 -13.70 -31.91 25.45
CA LYS A 206 -13.83 -33.37 25.24
C LYS A 206 -13.47 -33.77 23.82
N VAL A 207 -13.88 -32.99 22.82
CA VAL A 207 -13.52 -33.20 21.41
C VAL A 207 -11.99 -33.12 21.22
N ALA A 208 -11.34 -32.11 21.79
CA ALA A 208 -9.91 -31.91 21.65
C ALA A 208 -9.09 -33.05 22.29
N ILE A 209 -9.53 -33.52 23.47
CA ILE A 209 -8.90 -34.65 24.17
C ILE A 209 -9.09 -35.96 23.39
N ASP A 210 -10.32 -36.26 22.95
CA ASP A 210 -10.62 -37.50 22.21
C ASP A 210 -9.90 -37.57 20.85
N ALA A 211 -9.81 -36.44 20.14
CA ALA A 211 -9.09 -36.34 18.87
C ALA A 211 -7.57 -36.16 19.01
N LYS A 212 -7.06 -35.93 20.22
CA LYS A 212 -5.65 -35.61 20.50
C LYS A 212 -5.12 -34.43 19.65
N VAL A 213 -5.91 -33.36 19.52
CA VAL A 213 -5.56 -32.17 18.75
C VAL A 213 -5.34 -30.96 19.64
N ARG A 214 -4.50 -30.02 19.18
CA ARG A 214 -4.25 -28.78 19.91
C ARG A 214 -5.37 -27.76 19.70
N ILE A 215 -5.64 -26.97 20.74
CA ILE A 215 -6.61 -25.87 20.68
C ILE A 215 -5.87 -24.58 20.31
N VAL A 216 -6.37 -23.88 19.29
CA VAL A 216 -5.88 -22.56 18.89
C VAL A 216 -6.94 -21.51 19.29
N PRO A 217 -6.66 -20.63 20.27
CA PRO A 217 -7.57 -19.57 20.65
C PRO A 217 -7.60 -18.49 19.57
N MET A 218 -8.79 -18.05 19.20
CA MET A 218 -9.02 -17.07 18.14
C MET A 218 -9.91 -15.93 18.63
N PHE A 219 -9.48 -14.70 18.41
CA PHE A 219 -10.24 -13.49 18.77
C PHE A 219 -10.22 -12.46 17.65
N THR A 220 -11.35 -11.82 17.39
CA THR A 220 -11.49 -10.79 16.36
C THR A 220 -11.72 -9.42 17.01
N VAL A 221 -10.79 -8.49 16.77
CA VAL A 221 -10.83 -7.11 17.27
C VAL A 221 -12.04 -6.37 16.68
N ASN A 222 -12.73 -5.56 17.50
CA ASN A 222 -13.92 -4.77 17.14
C ASN A 222 -15.15 -5.58 16.66
N LEU A 223 -15.21 -6.88 16.94
CA LEU A 223 -16.31 -7.74 16.50
C LEU A 223 -17.69 -7.29 17.01
N ARG A 224 -17.76 -6.82 18.27
CA ARG A 224 -18.98 -6.26 18.88
C ARG A 224 -19.24 -4.81 18.48
N GLU A 225 -18.27 -4.13 17.89
CA GLU A 225 -18.46 -2.79 17.32
C GLU A 225 -19.02 -2.88 15.90
N ALA A 226 -18.72 -3.95 15.17
CA ALA A 226 -19.30 -4.22 13.85
C ALA A 226 -20.81 -4.49 13.96
N PHE A 227 -21.22 -5.38 14.87
CA PHE A 227 -22.63 -5.74 15.09
C PHE A 227 -22.97 -5.78 16.57
N ARG A 228 -24.08 -5.15 16.95
CA ARG A 228 -24.61 -5.06 18.31
C ARG A 228 -26.05 -5.54 18.35
N GLN A 229 -26.43 -6.11 19.47
CA GLN A 229 -27.80 -6.46 19.77
C GLN A 229 -28.48 -5.34 20.57
N VAL A 230 -29.80 -5.25 20.46
CA VAL A 230 -30.59 -4.35 21.31
C VAL A 230 -30.55 -4.85 22.77
N THR A 231 -30.06 -4.03 23.69
CA THR A 231 -29.86 -4.41 25.11
C THR A 231 -31.08 -4.11 26.00
N SER A 232 -32.04 -3.34 25.51
CA SER A 232 -33.29 -3.02 26.22
C SER A 232 -34.12 -4.26 26.53
N PHE A 233 -34.77 -4.30 27.69
CA PHE A 233 -35.63 -5.42 28.14
C PHE A 233 -34.95 -6.79 28.22
N ARG A 234 -33.67 -6.85 28.63
CA ARG A 234 -32.89 -8.11 28.75
C ARG A 234 -33.62 -9.29 29.42
N ARG A 235 -34.41 -9.05 30.48
CA ARG A 235 -35.18 -10.11 31.17
C ARG A 235 -36.25 -10.75 30.27
N PHE A 236 -36.93 -9.94 29.46
CA PHE A 236 -37.90 -10.42 28.49
C PHE A 236 -37.23 -11.27 27.40
N TRP A 237 -36.11 -10.80 26.85
CA TRP A 237 -35.35 -11.55 25.84
C TRP A 237 -34.78 -12.87 26.38
N LEU A 238 -34.29 -12.89 27.61
CA LEU A 238 -33.84 -14.12 28.27
C LEU A 238 -34.99 -15.11 28.47
N TRP A 239 -36.17 -14.63 28.86
CA TRP A 239 -37.38 -15.45 28.97
C TRP A 239 -37.81 -16.03 27.61
N LEU A 240 -37.77 -15.21 26.55
CA LEU A 240 -38.16 -15.64 25.22
C LEU A 240 -37.17 -16.68 24.65
N TYR A 241 -35.86 -16.44 24.83
CA TYR A 241 -34.82 -17.39 24.44
C TYR A 241 -34.89 -18.69 25.25
N SER A 242 -35.15 -18.65 26.55
CA SER A 242 -35.24 -19.88 27.36
C SER A 242 -36.42 -20.77 26.96
N LYS A 243 -37.54 -20.15 26.56
CA LYS A 243 -38.77 -20.84 26.14
C LYS A 243 -38.69 -21.46 24.75
N TRP A 244 -38.09 -20.77 23.78
CA TRP A 244 -38.14 -21.16 22.36
C TRP A 244 -36.78 -21.51 21.74
N ARG A 245 -35.66 -21.20 22.43
CA ARG A 245 -34.28 -21.43 21.97
C ARG A 245 -33.96 -20.85 20.59
N PHE A 246 -34.67 -19.81 20.18
CA PHE A 246 -34.51 -19.13 18.90
C PHE A 246 -33.97 -17.71 19.11
N PRO A 247 -33.06 -17.20 18.24
CA PRO A 247 -32.50 -15.86 18.36
C PRO A 247 -33.47 -14.77 17.91
N PHE A 248 -34.25 -14.25 18.87
CA PHE A 248 -35.23 -13.18 18.60
C PHE A 248 -34.69 -11.76 18.79
N ILE A 249 -33.52 -11.59 19.41
CA ILE A 249 -33.00 -10.26 19.72
C ILE A 249 -32.59 -9.56 18.42
N PRO A 250 -33.16 -8.38 18.09
CA PRO A 250 -32.77 -7.64 16.91
C PRO A 250 -31.30 -7.22 16.98
N ILE A 251 -30.61 -7.37 15.85
CA ILE A 251 -29.21 -6.98 15.67
C ILE A 251 -29.19 -5.73 14.78
N TYR A 252 -28.43 -4.72 15.18
CA TYR A 252 -28.12 -3.54 14.39
C TYR A 252 -26.60 -3.41 14.26
N GLY A 253 -26.13 -2.81 13.18
CA GLY A 253 -24.71 -2.67 12.94
C GLY A 253 -24.36 -2.78 11.48
N GLY A 254 -23.31 -3.53 11.15
CA GLY A 254 -22.65 -3.48 9.84
C GLY A 254 -21.79 -2.23 9.67
N PHE A 255 -21.33 -1.63 10.78
CA PHE A 255 -20.47 -0.46 10.72
C PHE A 255 -19.11 -0.82 10.10
N PRO A 256 -18.52 0.06 9.27
CA PRO A 256 -17.22 -0.17 8.62
C PRO A 256 -16.08 0.02 9.63
N VAL A 257 -15.99 -0.88 10.61
CA VAL A 257 -14.93 -0.92 11.62
C VAL A 257 -13.80 -1.83 11.16
N LYS A 258 -12.57 -1.55 11.61
CA LYS A 258 -11.42 -2.42 11.33
C LYS A 258 -11.59 -3.74 12.07
N LEU A 259 -11.74 -4.83 11.32
CA LEU A 259 -11.72 -6.20 11.87
C LEU A 259 -10.33 -6.81 11.66
N LYS A 260 -9.78 -7.38 12.72
CA LYS A 260 -8.50 -8.10 12.68
C LYS A 260 -8.62 -9.35 13.53
N THR A 261 -8.49 -10.52 12.91
CA THR A 261 -8.51 -11.81 13.61
C THR A 261 -7.11 -12.13 14.09
N VAL A 262 -6.97 -12.40 15.38
CA VAL A 262 -5.70 -12.76 16.02
C VAL A 262 -5.78 -14.22 16.45
N LEU A 263 -4.83 -15.02 15.94
CA LEU A 263 -4.63 -16.40 16.35
C LEU A 263 -3.57 -16.45 17.45
N GLY A 264 -3.95 -16.91 18.63
CA GLY A 264 -3.01 -17.16 19.71
C GLY A 264 -2.18 -18.43 19.49
N PRO A 265 -1.13 -18.65 20.30
CA PRO A 265 -0.32 -19.86 20.21
C PRO A 265 -1.16 -21.11 20.53
N PRO A 266 -0.89 -22.27 19.89
CA PRO A 266 -1.57 -23.53 20.21
C PRO A 266 -1.35 -23.91 21.67
N ILE A 267 -2.43 -24.21 22.39
CA ILE A 267 -2.38 -24.59 23.80
C ILE A 267 -1.79 -26.00 23.91
N SER A 268 -0.67 -26.12 24.60
CA SER A 268 -0.07 -27.41 24.97
C SER A 268 -0.74 -27.96 26.24
N TYR A 269 -1.17 -29.22 26.19
CA TYR A 269 -1.69 -29.96 27.34
C TYR A 269 -1.41 -31.46 27.15
N ASP A 270 -1.36 -32.22 28.23
CA ASP A 270 -1.21 -33.67 28.14
C ASP A 270 -2.52 -34.31 27.68
N PHE A 271 -2.45 -35.03 26.56
CA PHE A 271 -3.59 -35.72 25.96
C PHE A 271 -4.11 -36.88 26.81
N ASN A 272 -3.28 -37.47 27.68
CA ASN A 272 -3.63 -38.67 28.44
C ASN A 272 -4.21 -38.37 29.83
N GLU A 273 -3.93 -37.19 30.41
CA GLU A 273 -4.37 -36.78 31.75
C GLU A 273 -5.37 -35.60 31.74
N GLY A 274 -5.78 -35.12 30.56
CA GLY A 274 -6.54 -33.89 30.41
C GLY A 274 -7.93 -33.91 31.07
N ASN A 275 -8.12 -33.16 32.16
CA ASN A 275 -9.45 -32.81 32.66
C ASN A 275 -10.12 -31.81 31.69
N PRO A 276 -11.28 -32.13 31.08
CA PRO A 276 -11.96 -31.23 30.14
C PRO A 276 -12.30 -29.85 30.73
N GLU A 277 -12.55 -29.76 32.04
CA GLU A 277 -12.84 -28.49 32.70
C GLU A 277 -11.60 -27.60 32.81
N ALA A 278 -10.45 -28.19 33.15
CA ALA A 278 -9.18 -27.47 33.22
C ALA A 278 -8.76 -26.98 31.82
N LEU A 279 -8.92 -27.82 30.79
CA LEU A 279 -8.65 -27.43 29.41
C LEU A 279 -9.57 -26.30 28.93
N ALA A 280 -10.85 -26.35 29.30
CA ALA A 280 -11.79 -25.27 28.99
C ALA A 280 -11.39 -23.95 29.67
N GLN A 281 -10.90 -23.99 30.92
CA GLN A 281 -10.38 -22.81 31.61
C GLN A 281 -9.11 -22.26 30.96
N LEU A 282 -8.19 -23.12 30.52
CA LEU A 282 -6.99 -22.70 29.78
C LEU A 282 -7.35 -22.04 28.44
N ALA A 283 -8.30 -22.62 27.69
CA ALA A 283 -8.79 -22.02 26.45
C ALA A 283 -9.49 -20.67 26.68
N ALA A 284 -10.29 -20.57 27.75
CA ALA A 284 -10.92 -19.31 28.14
C ALA A 284 -9.88 -18.25 28.51
N LYS A 285 -8.84 -18.63 29.26
CA LYS A 285 -7.71 -17.77 29.59
C LYS A 285 -7.00 -17.29 28.32
N GLY A 286 -6.68 -18.19 27.39
CA GLY A 286 -6.04 -17.82 26.12
C GLY A 286 -6.84 -16.78 25.32
N ILE A 287 -8.17 -16.88 25.28
CA ILE A 287 -9.00 -15.89 24.59
C ILE A 287 -9.08 -14.58 25.39
N ASN A 288 -9.17 -14.62 26.72
CA ASN A 288 -9.14 -13.42 27.55
C ASN A 288 -7.80 -12.67 27.40
N ASP A 289 -6.68 -13.39 27.38
CA ASP A 289 -5.35 -12.80 27.16
C ASP A 289 -5.29 -12.10 25.79
N LEU A 290 -5.89 -12.69 24.74
CA LEU A 290 -6.01 -12.05 23.42
C LEU A 290 -6.88 -10.78 23.46
N ILE A 291 -8.01 -10.82 24.18
CA ILE A 291 -8.91 -9.67 24.37
C ILE A 291 -8.18 -8.55 25.10
N GLU A 292 -7.49 -8.83 26.20
CA GLU A 292 -6.76 -7.83 26.99
C GLU A 292 -5.63 -7.18 26.20
N GLN A 293 -4.93 -7.94 25.36
CA GLN A 293 -3.82 -7.43 24.55
C GLN A 293 -4.28 -6.59 23.35
N HIS A 294 -5.36 -7.00 22.67
CA HIS A 294 -5.70 -6.44 21.35
C HIS A 294 -6.96 -5.56 21.36
N GLN A 295 -7.88 -5.74 22.31
CA GLN A 295 -9.12 -4.97 22.42
C GLN A 295 -9.00 -3.91 23.52
N LYS A 296 -9.32 -2.66 23.19
CA LYS A 296 -9.45 -1.62 24.22
C LYS A 296 -10.88 -1.56 24.72
N LEU A 297 -11.04 -1.69 26.04
CA LEU A 297 -12.33 -1.74 26.73
C LEU A 297 -12.62 -0.41 27.45
N PRO A 298 -13.89 0.05 27.50
CA PRO A 298 -15.05 -0.50 26.81
C PRO A 298 -15.01 -0.23 25.29
N GLY A 299 -15.55 -1.16 24.50
CA GLY A 299 -15.56 -1.04 23.04
C GLY A 299 -16.41 0.13 22.52
N SER A 300 -15.90 0.84 21.50
CA SER A 300 -16.53 2.04 20.90
C SER A 300 -16.59 1.99 19.38
N ILE A 301 -17.79 2.17 18.82
CA ILE A 301 -18.04 2.10 17.36
C ILE A 301 -17.26 3.20 16.63
N LEU A 302 -17.35 4.45 17.11
CA LEU A 302 -16.68 5.59 16.47
C LEU A 302 -15.17 5.38 16.38
N ARG A 303 -14.60 4.78 17.42
CA ARG A 303 -13.19 4.47 17.43
C ARG A 303 -12.83 3.34 16.46
N GLY A 304 -13.64 2.28 16.39
CA GLY A 304 -13.45 1.21 15.41
C GLY A 304 -13.54 1.72 13.96
N VAL A 305 -14.40 2.70 13.67
CA VAL A 305 -14.49 3.37 12.37
C VAL A 305 -13.27 4.27 12.14
N PHE A 306 -12.83 5.01 13.16
CA PHE A 306 -11.61 5.82 13.03
C PHE A 306 -10.37 4.97 12.76
N GLU A 307 -10.22 3.82 13.43
CA GLU A 307 -9.16 2.83 13.18
C GLU A 307 -9.23 2.23 11.76
N ARG A 308 -10.40 2.27 11.10
CA ARG A 308 -10.56 1.85 9.70
C ARG A 308 -10.10 2.92 8.71
N VAL A 309 -10.34 4.20 9.01
CA VAL A 309 -10.06 5.35 8.11
C VAL A 309 -8.61 5.83 8.28
N TYR A 310 -8.16 6.01 9.51
CA TYR A 310 -6.77 6.32 9.80
C TYR A 310 -6.00 5.02 9.91
N MET A 311 -5.25 4.68 8.86
CA MET A 311 -4.27 3.60 8.90
C MET A 311 -3.41 3.77 10.15
N SER A 312 -3.60 2.90 11.15
CA SER A 312 -2.56 2.72 12.16
C SER A 312 -1.32 2.24 11.41
N PRO A 313 -0.17 2.93 11.54
CA PRO A 313 1.10 2.33 11.16
C PRO A 313 1.17 0.99 11.88
N LYS A 314 1.53 -0.08 11.16
CA LYS A 314 1.74 -1.42 11.75
C LYS A 314 2.56 -1.24 13.04
N SER A 315 1.97 -1.51 14.22
CA SER A 315 2.77 -1.56 15.44
C SER A 315 3.70 -2.75 15.29
N LYS A 316 4.99 -2.49 15.12
CA LYS A 316 6.03 -3.51 15.22
C LYS A 316 5.84 -4.22 16.56
N SER A 317 5.39 -5.46 16.55
CA SER A 317 5.61 -6.36 17.68
C SER A 317 7.13 -6.51 17.81
N GLN A 318 7.65 -6.17 18.99
CA GLN A 318 9.05 -6.32 19.33
C GLN A 318 9.37 -7.83 19.41
N GLY A 319 9.77 -8.39 18.28
CA GLY A 319 10.52 -9.63 18.16
C GLY A 319 11.90 -9.31 17.60
N ASN A 320 12.94 -9.80 18.26
CA ASN A 320 14.34 -9.47 18.05
C ASN A 320 14.86 -9.60 16.61
N LEU A 321 15.72 -8.62 16.25
CA LEU A 321 16.73 -8.58 15.17
C LEU A 321 16.34 -9.11 13.78
N GLY A 322 15.93 -8.19 12.90
CA GLY A 322 15.98 -8.32 11.45
C GLY A 322 15.65 -6.99 10.76
N MET A 323 16.53 -6.49 9.89
CA MET A 323 16.45 -5.17 9.24
C MET A 323 15.06 -4.78 8.69
N ASP A 324 14.74 -3.50 8.84
CA ASP A 324 13.53 -2.77 8.41
C ASP A 324 12.93 -3.20 7.05
N LYS A 325 11.90 -4.06 7.06
CA LYS A 325 11.07 -4.39 5.88
C LYS A 325 9.80 -3.53 5.70
N ASN A 326 9.47 -2.63 6.64
CA ASN A 326 8.16 -1.92 6.67
C ASN A 326 8.22 -0.41 6.36
N ARG A 327 9.30 0.10 5.76
CA ARG A 327 9.48 1.56 5.55
C ARG A 327 9.04 2.06 4.17
N PHE A 328 8.84 1.16 3.21
CA PHE A 328 8.61 1.49 1.80
C PHE A 328 7.38 0.75 1.26
N PHE A 329 6.59 1.44 0.44
CA PHE A 329 5.39 0.91 -0.22
C PHE A 329 5.68 0.60 -1.69
N GLU A 330 4.88 -0.29 -2.29
CA GLU A 330 5.02 -0.62 -3.71
C GLU A 330 4.85 0.63 -4.58
N GLY A 331 5.81 0.87 -5.48
CA GLY A 331 5.82 2.07 -6.33
C GLY A 331 6.37 3.34 -5.66
N CYS A 332 6.99 3.26 -4.48
CA CYS A 332 7.67 4.40 -3.85
C CYS A 332 8.85 5.00 -4.65
N GLY A 333 9.22 4.41 -5.79
CA GLY A 333 10.25 4.90 -6.71
C GLY A 333 11.68 4.77 -6.18
N LYS A 334 11.89 4.15 -5.02
CA LYS A 334 13.21 3.99 -4.42
C LYS A 334 13.95 2.79 -4.99
N GLU A 335 15.25 2.97 -5.18
CA GLU A 335 16.18 1.91 -5.54
C GLU A 335 16.38 0.99 -4.32
N GLY A 336 16.34 -0.32 -4.55
CA GLY A 336 16.55 -1.35 -3.53
C GLY A 336 17.59 -2.35 -4.00
N PRO A 337 18.28 -3.03 -3.07
CA PRO A 337 19.32 -3.99 -3.41
C PRO A 337 18.73 -5.24 -4.09
N ILE A 338 19.55 -5.89 -4.91
CA ILE A 338 19.26 -7.20 -5.48
C ILE A 338 19.36 -8.22 -4.34
N ARG A 339 18.30 -9.00 -4.12
CA ARG A 339 18.22 -10.03 -3.07
C ARG A 339 18.79 -11.36 -3.53
N CYS A 340 18.47 -11.72 -4.76
CA CYS A 340 18.85 -13.00 -5.35
C CYS A 340 18.99 -12.83 -6.86
N ILE A 341 19.91 -13.60 -7.42
CA ILE A 341 19.98 -13.85 -8.85
C ILE A 341 19.77 -15.35 -9.05
N PHE A 342 18.90 -15.73 -9.98
CA PHE A 342 18.69 -17.14 -10.33
C PHE A 342 18.62 -17.34 -11.84
N PHE A 343 19.08 -18.51 -12.26
CA PHE A 343 19.06 -18.98 -13.62
C PHE A 343 18.03 -20.11 -13.74
N CYS A 344 17.12 -19.97 -14.70
CA CYS A 344 16.14 -20.99 -15.00
C CYS A 344 16.17 -21.38 -16.48
N GLU A 345 15.86 -22.64 -16.76
CA GLU A 345 15.87 -23.20 -18.11
C GLU A 345 14.71 -24.18 -18.30
N PHE A 346 14.41 -24.47 -19.56
CA PHE A 346 13.40 -25.46 -19.90
C PHE A 346 14.05 -26.83 -20.14
N HIS A 347 13.95 -27.72 -19.16
CA HIS A 347 14.50 -29.06 -19.24
C HIS A 347 13.67 -29.95 -20.19
N PRO A 348 14.31 -30.80 -21.04
CA PRO A 348 13.58 -31.66 -21.97
C PRO A 348 12.59 -32.63 -21.32
N THR A 349 12.85 -33.14 -20.12
CA THR A 349 11.96 -34.11 -19.43
C THR A 349 11.21 -33.51 -18.24
N ALA A 350 11.81 -32.57 -17.53
CA ALA A 350 11.29 -32.03 -16.27
C ALA A 350 10.52 -30.72 -16.46
N GLY A 351 10.56 -30.12 -17.65
CA GLY A 351 9.93 -28.83 -17.93
C GLY A 351 10.70 -27.66 -17.31
N PRO A 352 10.02 -26.55 -16.96
CA PRO A 352 10.66 -25.39 -16.34
C PRO A 352 11.36 -25.77 -15.01
N LYS A 353 12.67 -25.51 -14.91
CA LYS A 353 13.43 -25.73 -13.67
C LYS A 353 14.33 -24.53 -13.36
N ILE A 354 14.52 -24.26 -12.07
CA ILE A 354 15.63 -23.41 -11.59
C ILE A 354 16.87 -24.30 -11.53
N SER A 355 17.91 -23.97 -12.29
CA SER A 355 19.15 -24.77 -12.33
C SER A 355 20.23 -24.21 -11.41
N CYS A 356 20.23 -22.90 -11.16
CA CYS A 356 21.17 -22.26 -10.24
C CYS A 356 20.51 -21.06 -9.57
N GLN A 357 20.79 -20.85 -8.28
CA GLN A 357 20.24 -19.75 -7.51
C GLN A 357 21.23 -19.27 -6.45
N VAL A 358 21.40 -17.96 -6.37
CA VAL A 358 22.32 -17.30 -5.44
C VAL A 358 21.59 -16.16 -4.73
N PRO A 359 21.50 -16.16 -3.38
CA PRO A 359 21.81 -17.26 -2.46
C PRO A 359 20.87 -18.46 -2.64
N ALA A 360 21.34 -19.66 -2.33
CA ALA A 360 20.56 -20.90 -2.45
C ALA A 360 19.21 -20.82 -1.70
N ASP A 361 18.18 -21.46 -2.26
CA ASP A 361 16.82 -21.59 -1.70
C ASP A 361 16.11 -20.26 -1.38
N SER A 362 16.48 -19.16 -2.03
CA SER A 362 15.82 -17.86 -1.81
C SER A 362 14.45 -17.73 -2.49
N ILE A 363 14.09 -18.61 -3.42
CA ILE A 363 12.76 -18.71 -4.05
C ILE A 363 12.25 -20.12 -3.81
N SER A 364 11.05 -20.24 -3.21
CA SER A 364 10.43 -21.55 -3.05
C SER A 364 9.96 -22.12 -4.39
N LYS A 365 9.97 -23.46 -4.52
CA LYS A 365 9.48 -24.16 -5.71
C LYS A 365 8.05 -23.75 -6.06
N ASP A 366 7.17 -23.64 -5.07
CA ASP A 366 5.78 -23.19 -5.25
C ASP A 366 5.70 -21.78 -5.86
N THR A 367 6.58 -20.87 -5.43
CA THR A 367 6.62 -19.51 -5.98
C THR A 367 7.10 -19.52 -7.42
N PHE A 368 8.13 -20.32 -7.73
CA PHE A 368 8.64 -20.46 -9.09
C PHE A 368 7.62 -21.10 -10.03
N GLU A 369 6.93 -22.16 -9.60
CA GLU A 369 5.91 -22.84 -10.41
C GLU A 369 4.79 -21.87 -10.82
N ALA A 370 4.34 -21.01 -9.90
CA ALA A 370 3.33 -19.99 -10.17
C ALA A 370 3.75 -18.96 -11.24
N VAL A 371 5.04 -18.62 -11.32
CA VAL A 371 5.56 -17.64 -12.29
C VAL A 371 6.28 -18.25 -13.50
N SER A 372 6.50 -19.56 -13.51
CA SER A 372 7.33 -20.27 -14.49
C SER A 372 6.92 -20.03 -15.94
N VAL A 373 5.60 -19.90 -16.20
CA VAL A 373 5.02 -19.58 -17.53
C VAL A 373 5.45 -18.20 -18.04
N TYR A 374 5.68 -17.25 -17.13
CA TYR A 374 6.11 -15.90 -17.45
C TYR A 374 7.64 -15.75 -17.47
N LEU A 375 8.36 -16.68 -16.85
CA LEU A 375 9.83 -16.71 -16.90
C LEU A 375 10.34 -17.45 -18.13
N ILE A 376 9.68 -18.54 -18.52
CA ILE A 376 9.97 -19.29 -19.74
C ILE A 376 8.81 -19.07 -20.71
N THR A 377 8.85 -17.93 -21.39
CA THR A 377 7.74 -17.44 -22.19
C THR A 377 7.64 -18.07 -23.57
N LYS A 378 6.44 -17.94 -24.17
CA LYS A 378 6.21 -18.21 -25.59
C LYS A 378 6.89 -17.17 -26.47
N ALA A 379 7.05 -17.50 -27.75
CA ALA A 379 7.85 -16.74 -28.73
C ALA A 379 7.56 -15.23 -28.81
N GLN A 380 6.33 -14.80 -28.49
CA GLN A 380 5.90 -13.40 -28.53
C GLN A 380 6.59 -12.49 -27.52
N LEU A 381 7.04 -13.03 -26.38
CA LEU A 381 7.64 -12.26 -25.29
C LEU A 381 9.15 -12.51 -25.14
N LEU A 382 9.76 -13.21 -26.10
CA LEU A 382 11.20 -13.45 -26.12
C LEU A 382 11.96 -12.14 -26.40
N ARG A 383 13.15 -12.02 -25.81
CA ARG A 383 14.02 -10.83 -25.91
C ARG A 383 13.35 -9.51 -25.47
N SER A 384 12.34 -9.60 -24.61
CA SER A 384 11.72 -8.47 -23.94
C SER A 384 12.01 -8.55 -22.45
N THR A 385 12.24 -7.41 -21.80
CA THR A 385 12.46 -7.38 -20.36
C THR A 385 11.12 -7.54 -19.63
N LEU A 386 11.01 -8.54 -18.77
CA LEU A 386 9.78 -8.86 -18.06
C LEU A 386 9.97 -8.60 -16.57
N THR A 387 9.06 -7.81 -15.98
CA THR A 387 9.01 -7.58 -14.53
C THR A 387 7.73 -8.17 -13.98
N ILE A 388 7.85 -9.14 -13.08
CA ILE A 388 6.75 -9.88 -12.48
C ILE A 388 6.75 -9.61 -10.97
N THR A 389 5.65 -9.10 -10.42
CA THR A 389 5.49 -8.93 -8.97
C THR A 389 4.62 -10.05 -8.39
N THR A 390 5.15 -10.85 -7.48
CA THR A 390 4.43 -11.94 -6.79
C THR A 390 4.92 -12.10 -5.36
N CYS A 391 4.06 -12.54 -4.43
CA CYS A 391 4.43 -12.91 -3.05
C CYS A 391 5.33 -11.89 -2.29
N GLY A 392 5.19 -10.59 -2.57
CA GLY A 392 5.99 -9.54 -1.93
C GLY A 392 7.43 -9.38 -2.49
N ILE A 393 7.77 -10.10 -3.56
CA ILE A 393 9.02 -9.97 -4.33
C ILE A 393 8.72 -9.50 -5.76
N LYS A 394 9.74 -8.91 -6.39
CA LYS A 394 9.69 -8.48 -7.79
C LYS A 394 10.80 -9.17 -8.56
N ILE A 395 10.44 -9.92 -9.58
CA ILE A 395 11.35 -10.70 -10.42
C ILE A 395 11.49 -9.98 -11.75
N LEU A 396 12.72 -9.62 -12.09
CA LEU A 396 13.11 -9.03 -13.36
C LEU A 396 13.85 -10.09 -14.19
N GLY A 397 13.36 -10.41 -15.38
CA GLY A 397 14.00 -11.41 -16.25
C GLY A 397 14.05 -10.96 -17.71
N PHE A 398 14.89 -11.66 -18.50
CA PHE A 398 15.02 -11.48 -19.94
C PHE A 398 15.05 -12.86 -20.62
N PRO A 399 13.91 -13.42 -21.03
CA PRO A 399 13.84 -14.75 -21.62
C PRO A 399 14.50 -14.81 -23.00
N VAL A 400 15.39 -15.78 -23.16
CA VAL A 400 16.16 -16.03 -24.39
C VAL A 400 15.86 -17.43 -24.93
N ARG A 401 15.81 -17.51 -26.26
CA ARG A 401 15.69 -18.76 -27.01
C ARG A 401 16.79 -18.83 -28.06
N ILE A 402 17.49 -19.95 -28.11
CA ILE A 402 18.50 -20.26 -29.13
C ILE A 402 17.98 -21.42 -29.97
N ASP A 403 17.71 -21.18 -31.25
CA ASP A 403 17.27 -22.22 -32.19
C ASP A 403 18.49 -22.93 -32.81
N ASN A 404 18.62 -24.23 -32.54
CA ASN A 404 19.66 -25.05 -33.13
C ASN A 404 19.28 -26.54 -33.04
N LYS A 405 19.57 -27.31 -34.11
CA LYS A 405 19.34 -28.76 -34.17
C LYS A 405 20.20 -29.54 -33.17
N LYS A 406 21.24 -28.94 -32.59
CA LYS A 406 22.06 -29.56 -31.53
C LYS A 406 21.29 -29.83 -30.24
N TYR A 407 20.15 -29.17 -30.03
CA TYR A 407 19.35 -29.30 -28.80
C TYR A 407 18.21 -30.32 -28.94
N PRO A 408 17.83 -31.04 -27.87
CA PRO A 408 16.80 -32.09 -27.89
C PRO A 408 15.41 -31.67 -28.43
N ARG A 409 15.09 -30.37 -28.42
CA ARG A 409 13.82 -29.81 -28.95
C ARG A 409 14.03 -28.84 -30.11
N ASN A 410 15.18 -28.89 -30.78
CA ASN A 410 15.63 -27.90 -31.79
C ASN A 410 15.76 -26.46 -31.27
N ALA A 411 15.59 -26.24 -29.96
CA ALA A 411 15.67 -24.95 -29.31
C ALA A 411 16.09 -25.11 -27.85
N PHE A 412 16.90 -24.17 -27.35
CA PHE A 412 17.30 -24.04 -25.97
C PHE A 412 16.67 -22.78 -25.36
N TYR A 413 15.95 -22.93 -24.26
CA TYR A 413 15.25 -21.84 -23.57
C TYR A 413 15.88 -21.63 -22.20
N PHE A 414 16.28 -20.40 -21.92
CA PHE A 414 16.78 -20.01 -20.61
C PHE A 414 16.40 -18.56 -20.30
N ASN A 415 16.41 -18.24 -19.02
CA ASN A 415 16.17 -16.89 -18.55
C ASN A 415 17.02 -16.60 -17.31
N MET A 416 17.67 -15.43 -17.33
CA MET A 416 18.44 -14.90 -16.22
C MET A 416 17.60 -13.88 -15.44
N CYS A 417 17.39 -14.14 -14.15
CA CYS A 417 16.41 -13.41 -13.35
C CYS A 417 17.03 -12.77 -12.11
N PHE A 418 16.70 -11.49 -11.88
CA PHE A 418 17.08 -10.72 -10.71
C PHE A 418 15.85 -10.56 -9.81
N VAL A 419 16.02 -10.83 -8.52
CA VAL A 419 14.96 -10.73 -7.52
C VAL A 419 15.23 -9.51 -6.65
N CYS A 420 14.26 -8.62 -6.60
CA CYS A 420 14.28 -7.44 -5.75
C CYS A 420 13.07 -7.46 -4.80
N ASP A 421 13.10 -6.59 -3.79
CA ASP A 421 11.93 -6.38 -2.93
C ASP A 421 10.76 -5.78 -3.76
N SER A 422 9.51 -6.11 -3.42
CA SER A 422 8.31 -5.59 -4.12
C SER A 422 8.29 -4.07 -4.30
N TRP A 423 8.74 -3.33 -3.27
CA TRP A 423 8.79 -1.87 -3.29
C TRP A 423 9.90 -1.27 -4.15
N ALA A 424 10.91 -2.04 -4.49
CA ALA A 424 12.08 -1.54 -5.20
C ALA A 424 11.76 -1.24 -6.68
N ARG A 425 12.35 -0.16 -7.18
CA ARG A 425 12.42 0.14 -8.62
C ARG A 425 13.42 -0.80 -9.29
N THR A 426 13.02 -1.44 -10.39
CA THR A 426 13.84 -2.42 -11.13
C THR A 426 14.42 -1.90 -12.44
N VAL A 427 13.95 -0.73 -12.92
CA VAL A 427 14.32 -0.17 -14.23
C VAL A 427 15.84 -0.01 -14.39
N GLN A 428 16.56 0.33 -13.32
CA GLN A 428 18.03 0.48 -13.38
C GLN A 428 18.78 -0.83 -13.69
N TYR A 429 18.15 -1.99 -13.50
CA TYR A 429 18.75 -3.29 -13.72
C TYR A 429 18.41 -3.89 -15.09
N GLU A 430 17.48 -3.31 -15.85
CA GLU A 430 17.02 -3.88 -17.14
C GLU A 430 18.17 -4.01 -18.16
N SER A 431 19.00 -2.97 -18.29
CA SER A 431 20.16 -2.99 -19.17
C SER A 431 21.22 -4.00 -18.74
N VAL A 432 21.35 -4.22 -17.43
CA VAL A 432 22.30 -5.18 -16.84
C VAL A 432 21.85 -6.61 -17.11
N VAL A 433 20.57 -6.93 -16.86
CA VAL A 433 20.00 -8.26 -17.11
C VAL A 433 20.06 -8.60 -18.61
N LYS A 434 19.75 -7.64 -19.48
CA LYS A 434 19.88 -7.80 -20.93
C LYS A 434 21.32 -8.10 -21.34
N LYS A 435 22.28 -7.28 -20.91
CA LYS A 435 23.70 -7.45 -21.28
C LYS A 435 24.29 -8.77 -20.74
N LEU A 436 23.89 -9.17 -19.53
CA LEU A 436 24.28 -10.46 -18.96
C LEU A 436 23.67 -11.63 -19.74
N SER A 437 22.40 -11.52 -20.14
CA SER A 437 21.74 -12.56 -20.94
C SER A 437 22.35 -12.68 -22.34
N ASP A 438 22.67 -11.56 -22.99
CA ASP A 438 23.36 -11.54 -24.28
C ASP A 438 24.78 -12.15 -24.16
N PHE A 439 25.50 -11.89 -23.05
CA PHE A 439 26.80 -12.51 -22.78
C PHE A 439 26.70 -14.03 -22.61
N LEU A 440 25.73 -14.52 -21.82
CA LEU A 440 25.50 -15.95 -21.66
C LEU A 440 25.06 -16.62 -22.98
N THR A 441 24.33 -15.88 -23.84
CA THR A 441 23.97 -16.34 -25.18
C THR A 441 25.21 -16.55 -26.05
N ALA A 442 26.16 -15.59 -26.02
CA ALA A 442 27.41 -15.70 -26.77
C ALA A 442 28.25 -16.90 -26.30
N LEU A 443 28.39 -17.09 -24.97
CA LEU A 443 29.11 -18.23 -24.39
C LEU A 443 28.46 -19.58 -24.76
N GLU A 444 27.14 -19.65 -24.86
CA GLU A 444 26.42 -20.87 -25.26
C GLU A 444 26.57 -21.18 -26.76
N VAL A 445 26.66 -20.16 -27.61
CA VAL A 445 26.88 -20.33 -29.05
C VAL A 445 28.32 -20.78 -29.33
N GLU A 446 29.30 -20.18 -28.65
CA GLU A 446 30.73 -20.46 -28.86
C GLU A 446 31.17 -21.78 -28.20
N ASN A 447 30.82 -21.98 -26.92
CA ASN A 447 31.40 -23.04 -26.09
C ASN A 447 30.36 -24.06 -25.58
N SER A 448 29.06 -23.89 -25.90
CA SER A 448 27.97 -24.72 -25.33
C SER A 448 28.01 -24.76 -23.77
N PHE A 449 28.35 -23.61 -23.17
CA PHE A 449 28.61 -23.45 -21.74
C PHE A 449 27.42 -23.79 -20.82
N LEU A 450 26.20 -23.45 -21.22
CA LEU A 450 24.96 -23.69 -20.47
C LEU A 450 24.45 -25.12 -20.68
N SER A 451 24.46 -25.60 -21.93
CA SER A 451 23.87 -26.90 -22.27
C SER A 451 24.68 -28.10 -21.75
N GLN A 452 26.01 -28.00 -21.66
CA GLN A 452 26.87 -29.07 -21.13
C GLN A 452 27.01 -29.08 -19.60
N ARG A 453 26.18 -28.34 -18.85
CA ARG A 453 26.33 -28.27 -17.38
C ARG A 453 26.16 -29.58 -16.65
N GLU A 454 25.23 -30.42 -17.11
CA GLU A 454 24.99 -31.72 -16.48
C GLU A 454 26.15 -32.69 -16.73
N GLU A 455 26.89 -32.49 -17.82
CA GLU A 455 28.07 -33.29 -18.19
C GLU A 455 29.36 -32.75 -17.55
N ASN A 456 29.49 -31.43 -17.43
CA ASN A 456 30.66 -30.73 -16.89
C ASN A 456 30.31 -29.93 -15.63
N PRO A 457 30.51 -30.49 -14.42
CA PRO A 457 30.17 -29.81 -13.16
C PRO A 457 30.97 -28.52 -12.94
N MET A 458 32.14 -28.38 -13.58
CA MET A 458 32.93 -27.15 -13.56
C MET A 458 32.17 -25.94 -14.12
N ASN A 459 31.36 -26.11 -15.17
CA ASN A 459 30.58 -25.01 -15.77
C ASN A 459 29.43 -24.54 -14.86
N ALA A 460 28.88 -25.45 -14.06
CA ALA A 460 27.86 -25.12 -13.06
C ALA A 460 28.44 -24.31 -11.90
N ILE A 461 29.64 -24.69 -11.43
CA ILE A 461 30.38 -23.94 -10.40
C ILE A 461 30.72 -22.54 -10.91
N ARG A 462 31.30 -22.43 -12.11
CA ARG A 462 31.68 -21.13 -12.70
C ARG A 462 30.49 -20.19 -12.90
N LEU A 463 29.33 -20.69 -13.34
CA LEU A 463 28.14 -19.83 -13.40
C LEU A 463 27.78 -19.31 -11.99
N THR A 464 27.79 -20.19 -11.00
CA THR A 464 27.43 -19.83 -9.63
C THR A 464 28.38 -18.75 -9.10
N GLU A 465 29.69 -18.89 -9.34
CA GLU A 465 30.71 -17.89 -9.02
C GLU A 465 30.46 -16.55 -9.74
N MET A 466 30.15 -16.58 -11.04
CA MET A 466 29.80 -15.37 -11.80
C MET A 466 28.54 -14.68 -11.25
N MET A 467 27.56 -15.44 -10.79
CA MET A 467 26.32 -14.93 -10.20
C MET A 467 26.54 -14.35 -8.81
N GLU A 468 27.37 -14.99 -7.99
CA GLU A 468 27.81 -14.48 -6.68
C GLU A 468 28.59 -13.18 -6.84
N GLN A 469 29.55 -13.14 -7.76
CA GLN A 469 30.31 -11.93 -8.07
C GLN A 469 29.38 -10.82 -8.57
N ALA A 470 28.48 -11.11 -9.51
CA ALA A 470 27.52 -10.13 -9.99
C ALA A 470 26.60 -9.60 -8.87
N LEU A 471 26.11 -10.49 -7.99
CA LEU A 471 25.25 -10.10 -6.87
C LEU A 471 25.99 -9.20 -5.87
N HIS A 472 27.24 -9.53 -5.53
CA HIS A 472 28.05 -8.77 -4.59
C HIS A 472 28.47 -7.41 -5.18
N ASP A 473 29.00 -7.39 -6.39
CA ASP A 473 29.59 -6.20 -7.00
C ASP A 473 28.52 -5.18 -7.42
N LEU A 474 27.38 -5.63 -7.95
CA LEU A 474 26.27 -4.74 -8.31
C LEU A 474 25.60 -4.11 -7.09
N ASN A 475 25.57 -4.80 -5.94
CA ASN A 475 25.01 -4.26 -4.70
C ASN A 475 26.00 -3.33 -3.96
N SER A 476 27.30 -3.57 -4.05
CA SER A 476 28.32 -2.79 -3.35
C SER A 476 28.80 -1.56 -4.13
N THR A 477 29.16 -1.74 -5.39
CA THR A 477 29.77 -0.69 -6.24
C THR A 477 28.88 -0.26 -7.40
N GLY A 478 27.90 -1.08 -7.78
CA GLY A 478 27.06 -0.84 -8.96
C GLY A 478 27.75 -1.11 -10.29
N THR A 479 28.97 -1.65 -10.27
CA THR A 479 29.75 -2.04 -11.46
C THR A 479 30.32 -3.43 -11.25
N CYS A 480 30.27 -4.29 -12.27
CA CYS A 480 30.83 -5.64 -12.21
C CYS A 480 31.52 -5.97 -13.52
N THR A 481 32.65 -6.66 -13.46
CA THR A 481 33.38 -7.13 -14.64
C THR A 481 33.47 -8.64 -14.59
N LEU A 482 32.76 -9.32 -15.48
CA LEU A 482 32.75 -10.77 -15.59
C LEU A 482 33.68 -11.20 -16.72
N THR A 483 34.54 -12.18 -16.46
CA THR A 483 35.51 -12.70 -17.43
C THR A 483 35.42 -14.22 -17.47
N GLU A 484 35.17 -14.79 -18.65
CA GLU A 484 35.19 -16.23 -18.89
C GLU A 484 35.97 -16.52 -20.17
N GLY A 485 37.11 -17.21 -20.05
CA GLY A 485 38.00 -17.47 -21.19
C GLY A 485 38.54 -16.18 -21.83
N CYS A 486 38.31 -16.02 -23.13
CA CYS A 486 38.69 -14.81 -23.89
C CYS A 486 37.60 -13.71 -23.89
N SER A 487 36.41 -14.01 -23.37
CA SER A 487 35.25 -13.13 -23.45
C SER A 487 35.02 -12.43 -22.11
N SER A 488 34.91 -11.10 -22.14
CA SER A 488 34.71 -10.27 -20.95
C SER A 488 33.54 -9.31 -21.12
N THR A 489 32.76 -9.11 -20.06
CA THR A 489 31.58 -8.24 -20.05
C THR A 489 31.59 -7.30 -18.85
N HIS A 490 31.51 -6.00 -19.13
CA HIS A 490 31.36 -4.95 -18.12
C HIS A 490 29.89 -4.63 -17.90
N LEU A 491 29.41 -4.82 -16.67
CA LEU A 491 28.07 -4.48 -16.20
C LEU A 491 28.14 -3.19 -15.38
N LYS A 492 27.22 -2.26 -15.63
CA LYS A 492 27.09 -1.00 -14.88
C LYS A 492 25.62 -0.69 -14.65
N VAL A 493 25.24 -0.57 -13.38
CA VAL A 493 23.92 -0.10 -12.98
C VAL A 493 23.85 1.40 -13.26
N THR A 494 22.89 1.80 -14.09
CA THR A 494 22.72 3.22 -14.46
C THR A 494 21.71 3.86 -13.52
N LYS A 495 22.10 4.94 -12.84
CA LYS A 495 21.19 5.69 -11.97
C LYS A 495 20.22 6.51 -12.83
N ILE A 496 18.94 6.17 -12.78
CA ILE A 496 17.89 6.84 -13.56
C ILE A 496 17.23 7.91 -12.68
N ARG A 497 17.58 9.17 -12.94
CA ARG A 497 17.00 10.32 -12.25
C ARG A 497 15.65 10.68 -12.88
N PRO A 498 14.76 11.37 -12.15
CA PRO A 498 13.51 11.87 -12.72
C PRO A 498 13.79 12.92 -13.80
N ASP A 499 12.89 13.04 -14.77
CA ASP A 499 13.00 14.04 -15.82
C ASP A 499 12.99 15.45 -15.21
N PRO A 500 13.95 16.32 -15.59
CA PRO A 500 14.05 17.66 -15.05
C PRO A 500 12.91 18.53 -15.59
N PRO A 501 12.36 19.46 -14.79
CA PRO A 501 11.38 20.42 -15.29
C PRO A 501 12.01 21.29 -16.40
N PRO A 502 11.20 21.82 -17.33
CA PRO A 502 11.68 22.72 -18.35
C PRO A 502 12.24 24.00 -17.73
N VAL A 503 13.41 24.43 -18.21
CA VAL A 503 14.08 25.64 -17.75
C VAL A 503 13.48 26.85 -18.44
N LEU A 504 13.09 27.86 -17.67
CA LEU A 504 12.49 29.09 -18.17
C LEU A 504 13.51 30.24 -18.22
N ASP A 505 13.32 31.18 -19.15
CA ASP A 505 14.27 32.26 -19.43
C ASP A 505 14.53 33.18 -18.22
N HIS A 506 13.52 33.33 -17.35
CA HIS A 506 13.54 34.20 -16.16
C HIS A 506 14.07 33.51 -14.89
N GLN A 507 14.40 32.22 -14.95
CA GLN A 507 14.93 31.48 -13.82
C GLN A 507 16.44 31.72 -13.67
N VAL A 508 16.95 31.49 -12.46
CA VAL A 508 18.35 31.70 -12.09
C VAL A 508 18.96 30.37 -11.66
N PRO A 509 20.03 29.89 -12.30
CA PRO A 509 20.75 28.70 -11.87
C PRO A 509 21.61 28.98 -10.63
N VAL A 510 21.52 28.12 -9.62
CA VAL A 510 22.36 28.14 -8.42
C VAL A 510 23.11 26.81 -8.31
N ILE A 511 24.43 26.87 -8.13
CA ILE A 511 25.28 25.68 -7.96
C ILE A 511 25.06 25.11 -6.56
N VAL A 512 24.76 23.80 -6.48
CA VAL A 512 24.50 23.09 -5.21
C VAL A 512 25.68 22.21 -4.80
N GLU A 513 26.34 21.58 -5.76
CA GLU A 513 27.52 20.73 -5.51
C GLU A 513 28.83 21.50 -5.66
N SER A 514 29.84 21.13 -4.86
CA SER A 514 31.19 21.70 -4.99
C SER A 514 31.82 21.29 -6.31
N MET A 515 32.09 22.26 -7.17
CA MET A 515 32.65 22.03 -8.51
C MET A 515 34.09 21.54 -8.50
N ASP A 516 34.78 21.62 -7.35
CA ASP A 516 36.18 21.19 -7.16
C ASP A 516 36.42 19.70 -7.43
N LEU A 517 35.36 18.90 -7.52
CA LEU A 517 35.41 17.47 -7.82
C LEU A 517 35.49 17.15 -9.32
N TYR A 518 35.23 18.13 -10.20
CA TYR A 518 35.10 17.88 -11.64
C TYR A 518 36.29 18.45 -12.43
N GLN A 519 36.91 17.62 -13.27
CA GLN A 519 37.95 18.05 -14.20
C GLN A 519 37.32 18.85 -15.35
N SER A 520 37.76 20.10 -15.55
CA SER A 520 37.18 21.01 -16.56
C SER A 520 37.24 20.46 -17.99
N GLU A 521 38.27 19.67 -18.31
CA GLU A 521 38.53 19.12 -19.65
C GLU A 521 37.53 18.05 -20.10
N GLN A 522 36.77 17.45 -19.18
CA GLN A 522 35.80 16.40 -19.51
C GLN A 522 34.40 16.94 -19.83
N TRP A 523 34.20 18.25 -19.70
CA TRP A 523 32.92 18.90 -19.97
C TRP A 523 32.75 19.27 -21.44
N ASP A 524 31.49 19.25 -21.89
CA ASP A 524 31.13 19.76 -23.21
C ASP A 524 31.46 21.26 -23.34
N LEU A 525 31.82 21.70 -24.54
CA LEU A 525 32.21 23.10 -24.83
C LEU A 525 31.15 24.11 -24.38
N THR A 526 29.87 23.81 -24.60
CA THR A 526 28.75 24.66 -24.18
C THR A 526 28.68 24.78 -22.65
N THR A 527 28.95 23.70 -21.93
CA THR A 527 28.97 23.70 -20.46
C THR A 527 30.15 24.51 -19.94
N GLN A 528 31.33 24.39 -20.57
CA GLN A 528 32.52 25.15 -20.20
C GLN A 528 32.32 26.67 -20.39
N GLN A 529 31.58 27.08 -21.42
CA GLN A 529 31.28 28.50 -21.67
C GLN A 529 30.20 29.05 -20.72
N VAL A 530 29.17 28.26 -20.41
CA VAL A 530 28.06 28.71 -19.57
C VAL A 530 28.43 28.72 -18.08
N LEU A 531 29.22 27.75 -17.62
CA LEU A 531 29.51 27.53 -16.20
C LEU A 531 30.12 28.75 -15.46
N PRO A 532 31.09 29.50 -16.03
CA PRO A 532 31.67 30.68 -15.39
C PRO A 532 30.66 31.80 -15.12
N HIS A 533 29.55 31.83 -15.85
CA HIS A 533 28.52 32.86 -15.73
C HIS A 533 27.42 32.51 -14.72
N ILE A 534 27.47 31.32 -14.12
CA ILE A 534 26.52 30.88 -13.09
C ILE A 534 26.98 31.41 -11.73
N ASP A 535 26.51 32.60 -11.39
CA ASP A 535 26.81 33.30 -10.13
C ASP A 535 25.66 33.22 -9.11
N GLY A 536 24.55 32.58 -9.45
CA GLY A 536 23.33 32.54 -8.65
C GLY A 536 22.51 33.83 -8.68
N ILE A 537 22.83 34.79 -9.57
CA ILE A 537 22.16 36.09 -9.67
C ILE A 537 21.59 36.30 -11.08
N ASN A 538 22.38 36.00 -12.10
CA ASN A 538 21.97 36.20 -13.50
C ASN A 538 20.94 35.15 -13.91
N HIS A 539 19.88 35.60 -14.59
CA HIS A 539 18.88 34.71 -15.17
C HIS A 539 19.36 34.11 -16.50
N VAL A 540 18.72 33.04 -16.96
CA VAL A 540 19.14 32.27 -18.14
C VAL A 540 19.37 33.14 -19.39
N ALA A 541 18.45 34.06 -19.71
CA ALA A 541 18.61 34.91 -20.88
C ALA A 541 19.86 35.83 -20.81
N LYS A 542 20.20 36.31 -19.61
CA LYS A 542 21.40 37.13 -19.39
C LYS A 542 22.67 36.30 -19.43
N ILE A 543 22.62 35.07 -18.93
CA ILE A 543 23.72 34.11 -19.04
C ILE A 543 24.00 33.79 -20.52
N ALA A 544 22.95 33.57 -21.32
CA ALA A 544 23.08 33.35 -22.75
C ALA A 544 23.76 34.52 -23.48
N ALA A 545 23.39 35.76 -23.12
CA ALA A 545 24.03 36.95 -23.67
C ALA A 545 25.50 37.12 -23.25
N PHE A 546 25.87 36.71 -22.03
CA PHE A 546 27.26 36.77 -21.57
C PHE A 546 28.14 35.67 -22.13
N ALA A 547 27.59 34.47 -22.30
CA ALA A 547 28.28 33.33 -22.89
C ALA A 547 28.38 33.42 -24.42
N ASP A 548 27.64 34.33 -25.06
CA ASP A 548 27.48 34.43 -26.51
C ASP A 548 26.99 33.11 -27.15
N VAL A 549 25.98 32.50 -26.52
CA VAL A 549 25.37 31.23 -26.95
C VAL A 549 23.86 31.41 -27.13
N GLU A 550 23.27 30.72 -28.10
CA GLU A 550 21.82 30.74 -28.31
C GLU A 550 21.05 30.30 -27.04
N ASN A 551 20.01 31.06 -26.68
CA ASN A 551 19.24 30.84 -25.45
C ASN A 551 18.65 29.42 -25.33
N ASN A 552 18.22 28.81 -26.45
CA ASN A 552 17.69 27.43 -26.42
C ASN A 552 18.77 26.39 -26.11
N LEU A 553 20.00 26.58 -26.59
CA LEU A 553 21.14 25.73 -26.27
C LEU A 553 21.51 25.87 -24.78
N VAL A 554 21.51 27.08 -24.25
CA VAL A 554 21.76 27.34 -22.83
C VAL A 554 20.68 26.70 -21.95
N LYS A 555 19.39 26.80 -22.31
CA LYS A 555 18.30 26.12 -21.61
C LYS A 555 18.48 24.62 -21.58
N THR A 556 18.84 24.00 -22.70
CA THR A 556 19.09 22.55 -22.80
C THR A 556 20.30 22.14 -21.95
N CYS A 557 21.37 22.94 -21.99
CA CYS A 557 22.57 22.75 -21.17
C CYS A 557 22.25 22.81 -19.67
N LEU A 558 21.54 23.84 -19.23
CA LEU A 558 21.12 24.01 -17.83
C LEU A 558 20.16 22.89 -17.40
N GLN A 559 19.24 22.47 -18.28
CA GLN A 559 18.32 21.36 -18.00
C GLN A 559 19.08 20.04 -17.77
N ASN A 560 20.15 19.78 -18.53
CA ASN A 560 21.03 18.63 -18.30
C ASN A 560 21.78 18.74 -16.97
N LEU A 561 22.27 19.93 -16.61
CA LEU A 561 22.94 20.16 -15.32
C LEU A 561 21.98 20.00 -14.13
N VAL A 562 20.70 20.37 -14.30
CA VAL A 562 19.62 20.12 -13.33
C VAL A 562 19.33 18.62 -13.22
N TYR A 563 19.29 17.89 -14.33
CA TYR A 563 19.15 16.42 -14.31
C TYR A 563 20.28 15.79 -13.48
N TYR A 564 21.53 16.20 -13.69
CA TYR A 564 22.67 15.71 -12.91
C TYR A 564 22.80 16.33 -11.51
N GLY A 565 21.90 17.23 -11.11
CA GLY A 565 21.83 17.77 -9.74
C GLY A 565 22.99 18.69 -9.37
N VAL A 566 23.74 19.16 -10.37
CA VAL A 566 24.84 20.12 -10.20
C VAL A 566 24.27 21.50 -9.86
N ILE A 567 23.14 21.83 -10.51
CA ILE A 567 22.47 23.13 -10.42
C ILE A 567 21.03 22.93 -9.95
N TYR A 568 20.53 23.89 -9.19
CA TYR A 568 19.13 24.06 -8.87
C TYR A 568 18.59 25.37 -9.45
N MET A 569 17.42 25.33 -10.10
CA MET A 569 16.79 26.52 -10.67
C MET A 569 15.95 27.22 -9.61
N VAL A 570 16.30 28.47 -9.30
CA VAL A 570 15.52 29.33 -8.42
C VAL A 570 14.83 30.45 -9.20
N PRO A 571 13.67 30.93 -8.75
CA PRO A 571 13.09 32.17 -9.25
C PRO A 571 14.02 33.38 -9.05
N ILE A 572 13.90 34.38 -9.92
CA ILE A 572 14.61 35.66 -9.76
C ILE A 572 14.28 36.31 -8.41
N PHE A 573 15.33 36.75 -7.71
CA PHE A 573 15.18 37.45 -6.44
C PHE A 573 14.82 38.92 -6.68
N LEU A 574 13.63 39.32 -6.22
CA LEU A 574 13.18 40.71 -6.17
C LEU A 574 12.67 41.04 -4.76
N TYR A 575 12.88 42.28 -4.31
CA TYR A 575 12.41 42.73 -3.00
C TYR A 575 10.87 42.79 -2.90
N SER A 576 10.18 42.92 -4.03
CA SER A 576 8.72 42.87 -4.12
C SER A 576 8.14 41.46 -4.03
N ASN A 577 8.97 40.41 -4.10
CA ASN A 577 8.48 39.04 -4.04
C ASN A 577 8.00 38.66 -2.65
N CYS A 578 7.01 37.77 -2.62
CA CYS A 578 6.50 37.13 -1.41
C CYS A 578 6.90 35.66 -1.39
N TYR A 579 7.27 35.17 -0.21
CA TYR A 579 7.62 33.77 0.02
C TYR A 579 6.78 33.24 1.17
N ALA A 580 6.45 31.94 1.11
CA ALA A 580 5.73 31.25 2.17
C ALA A 580 6.53 30.02 2.64
N VAL A 581 6.44 29.76 3.93
CA VAL A 581 7.03 28.58 4.56
C VAL A 581 6.34 27.30 4.08
N THR A 582 7.14 26.24 3.87
CA THR A 582 6.63 24.88 3.62
C THR A 582 6.68 24.03 4.90
N SER A 583 5.96 22.91 4.90
CA SER A 583 6.02 21.92 6.00
C SER A 583 7.42 21.35 6.23
N LYS A 584 8.35 21.49 5.27
CA LYS A 584 9.74 21.03 5.41
C LYS A 584 10.55 21.89 6.38
N LEU A 585 10.10 23.09 6.75
CA LEU A 585 10.80 23.94 7.73
C LEU A 585 11.01 23.23 9.08
N ARG A 586 10.13 22.29 9.44
CA ARG A 586 10.33 21.43 10.62
C ARG A 586 11.65 20.66 10.60
N ARG A 587 12.15 20.27 9.41
CA ARG A 587 13.45 19.58 9.27
C ARG A 587 14.59 20.47 9.74
N LEU A 588 14.56 21.75 9.40
CA LEU A 588 15.55 22.73 9.84
C LEU A 588 15.59 22.85 11.38
N ALA A 589 14.47 22.68 12.07
CA ALA A 589 14.44 22.73 13.54
C ALA A 589 15.05 21.48 14.21
N VAL A 590 15.07 20.33 13.52
CA VAL A 590 15.49 19.03 14.10
C VAL A 590 16.92 18.66 13.70
N ASP A 591 17.31 18.91 12.45
CA ASP A 591 18.59 18.46 11.89
C ASP A 591 19.70 19.49 12.12
N ARG A 592 20.67 19.16 12.99
CA ARG A 592 21.79 20.06 13.30
C ARG A 592 22.72 20.31 12.12
N LYS A 593 22.92 19.32 11.24
CA LYS A 593 23.81 19.50 10.08
C LYS A 593 23.22 20.55 9.13
N LEU A 594 21.92 20.44 8.87
CA LEU A 594 21.20 21.40 8.05
C LEU A 594 21.18 22.80 8.68
N GLN A 595 21.12 22.89 10.01
CA GLN A 595 21.25 24.18 10.73
C GLN A 595 22.62 24.81 10.47
N ASP A 596 23.70 24.06 10.64
CA ASP A 596 25.06 24.58 10.46
C ASP A 596 25.30 24.99 9.00
N ASP A 597 24.84 24.18 8.04
CA ASP A 597 24.93 24.48 6.61
C ASP A 597 24.11 25.74 6.25
N CYS A 598 22.91 25.89 6.83
CA CYS A 598 22.10 27.10 6.70
C CYS A 598 22.82 28.33 7.25
N LEU A 599 23.42 28.25 8.44
CA LEU A 599 24.11 29.39 9.06
C LEU A 599 25.32 29.82 8.23
N ARG A 600 26.09 28.87 7.71
CA ARG A 600 27.23 29.15 6.83
C ARG A 600 26.78 29.80 5.52
N ALA A 601 25.75 29.25 4.87
CA ALA A 601 25.25 29.76 3.59
C ALA A 601 24.65 31.17 3.73
N VAL A 602 23.89 31.43 4.78
CA VAL A 602 23.14 32.67 5.01
C VAL A 602 24.03 33.81 5.53
N SER A 603 25.21 33.48 6.07
CA SER A 603 26.13 34.48 6.61
C SER A 603 26.57 35.50 5.55
N ARG A 604 26.61 36.78 5.95
CA ARG A 604 27.16 37.86 5.11
C ARG A 604 28.68 37.73 4.93
N SER A 605 29.37 37.12 5.90
CA SER A 605 30.81 36.88 5.85
C SER A 605 31.14 35.57 6.52
N SER A 606 32.06 34.79 5.93
CA SER A 606 32.46 33.47 6.41
C SER A 606 33.00 33.46 7.85
N TRP A 607 33.42 34.62 8.36
CA TRP A 607 33.99 34.81 9.69
C TRP A 607 32.97 35.10 10.79
N GLN A 608 31.76 35.54 10.44
CA GLN A 608 30.74 35.95 11.42
C GLN A 608 29.40 35.27 11.13
N LEU A 609 29.09 34.25 11.93
CA LEU A 609 27.87 33.46 11.80
C LEU A 609 26.68 34.15 12.50
N PRO A 610 25.49 34.16 11.87
CA PRO A 610 24.27 34.64 12.52
C PRO A 610 23.77 33.62 13.56
N HIS A 611 22.90 34.07 14.46
CA HIS A 611 22.25 33.14 15.40
C HIS A 611 21.10 32.40 14.73
N PHE A 612 21.03 31.08 14.97
CA PHE A 612 19.97 30.21 14.42
C PHE A 612 18.56 30.70 14.74
N ARG A 613 18.34 31.19 15.97
CA ARG A 613 17.03 31.71 16.40
C ARG A 613 16.54 32.83 15.49
N ASP A 614 17.43 33.71 15.06
CA ASP A 614 17.05 34.88 14.29
C ASP A 614 16.76 34.50 12.83
N VAL A 615 17.55 33.59 12.26
CA VAL A 615 17.31 32.98 10.94
C VAL A 615 15.98 32.22 10.93
N PHE A 616 15.72 31.39 11.94
CA PHE A 616 14.48 30.62 12.05
C PHE A 616 13.26 31.52 12.23
N LYS A 617 13.39 32.61 13.01
CA LYS A 617 12.34 33.62 13.18
C LYS A 617 12.03 34.34 11.86
N LEU A 618 13.05 34.65 11.05
CA LEU A 618 12.87 35.23 9.73
C LEU A 618 12.08 34.30 8.81
N TYR A 619 12.43 33.02 8.75
CA TYR A 619 11.64 32.04 8.00
C TYR A 619 10.20 31.98 8.49
N CYS A 620 9.96 31.91 9.81
CA CYS A 620 8.61 31.89 10.39
C CYS A 620 7.78 33.16 10.11
N SER A 621 8.45 34.28 9.78
CA SER A 621 7.78 35.53 9.44
C SER A 621 7.38 35.66 7.97
N MET A 622 7.83 34.74 7.10
CA MET A 622 7.49 34.69 5.69
C MET A 622 6.09 34.09 5.48
N ASN A 623 5.09 34.94 5.27
CA ASN A 623 3.70 34.57 5.06
C ASN A 623 3.14 35.12 3.74
N HIS A 624 1.93 34.68 3.38
CA HIS A 624 1.16 35.26 2.29
C HIS A 624 0.94 36.76 2.55
N GLY A 625 1.48 37.60 1.66
CA GLY A 625 1.31 39.06 1.69
C GLY A 625 2.46 39.86 2.30
N THR A 626 3.44 39.23 2.97
CA THR A 626 4.65 39.94 3.44
C THR A 626 5.73 39.90 2.37
N THR A 627 6.15 41.06 1.88
CA THR A 627 7.24 41.13 0.89
C THR A 627 8.61 41.00 1.57
N VAL A 628 9.65 40.60 0.81
CA VAL A 628 11.03 40.63 1.34
C VAL A 628 11.42 42.04 1.78
N LYS A 629 10.96 43.08 1.08
CA LYS A 629 11.19 44.48 1.46
C LYS A 629 10.68 44.77 2.88
N ASP A 630 9.46 44.32 3.21
CA ASP A 630 8.86 44.53 4.53
C ASP A 630 9.65 43.79 5.63
N LEU A 631 10.15 42.59 5.32
CA LEU A 631 10.99 41.82 6.23
C LEU A 631 12.32 42.52 6.51
N CYS A 632 12.98 43.05 5.47
CA CYS A 632 14.22 43.82 5.61
C CYS A 632 14.03 45.05 6.49
N LEU A 633 12.92 45.78 6.31
CA LEU A 633 12.57 46.97 7.10
C LEU A 633 12.25 46.61 8.56
N ARG A 634 11.55 45.50 8.80
CA ARG A 634 11.11 45.10 10.14
C ARG A 634 12.23 44.55 11.02
N PHE A 635 13.14 43.77 10.44
CA PHE A 635 14.16 43.03 11.19
C PHE A 635 15.58 43.60 11.06
N ASN A 636 15.80 44.59 10.19
CA ASN A 636 17.11 45.19 9.90
C ASN A 636 18.23 44.14 9.77
N LEU A 637 18.19 43.39 8.67
CA LEU A 637 19.04 42.22 8.41
C LEU A 637 20.55 42.51 8.50
N GLN A 638 20.96 43.75 8.28
CA GLN A 638 22.36 44.17 8.40
C GLN A 638 22.89 43.99 9.82
N LEU A 639 22.08 44.29 10.84
CA LEU A 639 22.43 44.07 12.24
C LEU A 639 22.49 42.59 12.60
N LEU A 640 21.65 41.78 11.95
CA LEU A 640 21.58 40.33 12.15
C LEU A 640 22.67 39.56 11.40
N LYS A 641 23.51 40.23 10.60
CA LYS A 641 24.61 39.65 9.81
C LYS A 641 24.14 38.60 8.77
N ILE A 642 22.89 38.73 8.34
CA ILE A 642 22.23 37.83 7.39
C ILE A 642 22.22 38.48 6.01
N ASP A 643 22.59 37.72 4.99
CA ASP A 643 22.40 38.10 3.59
C ASP A 643 21.01 37.66 3.12
N GLU A 644 20.15 38.62 2.79
CA GLU A 644 18.78 38.40 2.34
C GLU A 644 18.68 37.50 1.11
N ARG A 645 19.62 37.61 0.16
CA ARG A 645 19.57 36.85 -1.08
C ARG A 645 19.94 35.40 -0.81
N LYS A 646 21.03 35.18 -0.07
CA LYS A 646 21.48 33.83 0.29
C LYS A 646 20.48 33.12 1.19
N LEU A 647 19.80 33.85 2.08
CA LEU A 647 18.67 33.34 2.87
C LEU A 647 17.58 32.76 1.97
N VAL A 648 17.11 33.54 0.99
CA VAL A 648 16.05 33.10 0.08
C VAL A 648 16.52 31.96 -0.82
N GLN A 649 17.74 32.04 -1.38
CA GLN A 649 18.32 30.98 -2.21
C GLN A 649 18.41 29.66 -1.45
N PHE A 650 19.03 29.66 -0.26
CA PHE A 650 19.15 28.46 0.56
C PHE A 650 17.78 27.88 0.91
N GLY A 651 16.83 28.74 1.31
CA GLY A 651 15.48 28.31 1.64
C GLY A 651 14.73 27.69 0.46
N LEU A 652 14.94 28.18 -0.76
CA LEU A 652 14.32 27.63 -1.99
C LEU A 652 14.97 26.31 -2.43
N VAL A 653 16.30 26.22 -2.36
CA VAL A 653 17.07 25.00 -2.71
C VAL A 653 16.72 23.84 -1.79
N GLU A 654 16.68 24.08 -0.47
CA GLU A 654 16.28 23.06 0.51
C GLU A 654 14.75 22.83 0.56
N GLY A 655 13.99 23.65 -0.16
CA GLY A 655 12.52 23.61 -0.21
C GLY A 655 11.85 23.96 1.12
N LEU A 656 12.51 24.73 1.98
CA LEU A 656 11.99 25.26 3.24
C LEU A 656 10.95 26.36 3.01
N ILE A 657 11.13 27.12 1.94
CA ILE A 657 10.20 28.15 1.46
C ILE A 657 9.81 27.89 0.01
N ARG A 658 8.66 28.42 -0.39
CA ARG A 658 8.19 28.47 -1.78
C ARG A 658 7.89 29.90 -2.17
N ARG A 659 8.12 30.26 -3.42
CA ARG A 659 7.70 31.56 -3.97
C ARG A 659 6.18 31.55 -4.18
N ILE A 660 5.54 32.68 -3.88
CA ILE A 660 4.15 32.94 -4.26
C ILE A 660 4.18 33.75 -5.54
N HIS A 661 3.59 33.22 -6.60
CA HIS A 661 3.52 33.89 -7.90
C HIS A 661 2.17 34.61 -8.06
N LYS A 662 2.20 35.76 -8.74
CA LYS A 662 1.02 36.51 -9.16
C LYS A 662 0.58 36.01 -10.54
N TYR A 663 -0.71 35.75 -10.72
CA TYR A 663 -1.32 35.32 -11.98
C TYR A 663 -2.51 36.24 -12.31
N PRO A 664 -2.41 37.09 -13.34
CA PRO A 664 -3.50 37.97 -13.73
C PRO A 664 -4.57 37.17 -14.51
N THR A 665 -5.83 37.44 -14.19
CA THR A 665 -7.02 36.80 -14.76
C THR A 665 -8.05 37.84 -15.15
N ILE A 666 -8.68 37.67 -16.30
CA ILE A 666 -9.80 38.52 -16.75
C ILE A 666 -11.09 38.00 -16.12
N VAL A 667 -11.89 38.89 -15.54
CA VAL A 667 -13.15 38.54 -14.86
C VAL A 667 -14.35 38.61 -15.81
N MET A 668 -14.33 39.50 -16.81
CA MET A 668 -15.41 39.65 -17.78
C MET A 668 -14.90 39.62 -19.22
N ASP A 669 -15.32 38.61 -19.98
CA ASP A 669 -15.02 38.50 -21.41
C ASP A 669 -15.79 39.56 -22.21
N GLY A 670 -15.07 40.35 -23.02
CA GLY A 670 -15.66 41.26 -24.02
C GLY A 670 -15.65 42.75 -23.72
N VAL A 671 -15.07 43.19 -22.58
CA VAL A 671 -14.94 44.62 -22.25
C VAL A 671 -13.54 45.12 -22.62
N SER A 672 -13.44 46.16 -23.45
CA SER A 672 -12.16 46.79 -23.80
C SER A 672 -11.65 47.67 -22.65
N GLY A 673 -10.70 47.16 -21.86
CA GLY A 673 -9.94 47.95 -20.89
C GLY A 673 -8.62 48.47 -21.45
N GLU A 674 -7.92 49.31 -20.67
CA GLU A 674 -6.65 49.93 -21.07
C GLU A 674 -5.52 48.91 -21.33
N ALA A 675 -5.63 47.68 -20.79
CA ALA A 675 -4.67 46.60 -20.99
C ALA A 675 -5.08 45.58 -22.09
N ALA A 676 -5.99 45.95 -23.00
CA ALA A 676 -6.54 45.04 -24.01
C ALA A 676 -5.49 44.32 -24.89
N SER A 677 -4.31 44.92 -25.12
CA SER A 677 -3.21 44.28 -25.85
C SER A 677 -2.56 43.11 -25.10
N LEU A 678 -2.72 43.07 -23.77
CA LEU A 678 -2.12 42.08 -22.87
C LEU A 678 -3.10 40.98 -22.44
N TYR A 679 -4.38 41.12 -22.77
CA TYR A 679 -5.44 40.16 -22.44
C TYR A 679 -5.15 38.71 -22.88
N PRO A 680 -4.48 38.44 -24.03
CA PRO A 680 -4.10 37.07 -24.39
C PRO A 680 -3.19 36.38 -23.36
N HIS A 681 -2.45 37.16 -22.56
CA HIS A 681 -1.54 36.66 -21.53
C HIS A 681 -2.20 36.59 -20.14
N PHE A 682 -3.39 37.19 -19.95
CA PHE A 682 -4.12 37.26 -18.68
C PHE A 682 -5.13 36.12 -18.51
N THR A 683 -4.69 34.90 -18.78
CA THR A 683 -5.50 33.67 -18.71
C THR A 683 -5.43 32.97 -17.35
N GLY A 684 -4.65 33.52 -16.40
CA GLY A 684 -4.34 32.87 -15.12
C GLY A 684 -3.34 31.72 -15.20
N SER A 685 -2.82 31.41 -16.39
CA SER A 685 -1.80 30.36 -16.59
C SER A 685 -0.37 30.92 -16.57
N PHE A 686 -0.18 32.14 -17.06
CA PHE A 686 1.12 32.81 -17.09
C PHE A 686 1.38 33.60 -15.82
N SER A 687 2.56 33.43 -15.24
CA SER A 687 2.98 34.21 -14.08
C SER A 687 3.46 35.61 -14.49
N TYR A 688 3.44 36.56 -13.56
CA TYR A 688 3.97 37.91 -13.80
C TYR A 688 5.39 37.91 -14.37
N ASP A 689 6.27 37.02 -13.90
CA ASP A 689 7.66 36.96 -14.36
C ASP A 689 7.74 36.51 -15.83
N GLU A 690 6.90 35.56 -16.24
CA GLU A 690 6.83 35.08 -17.62
C GLU A 690 6.35 36.17 -18.57
N ILE A 691 5.30 36.89 -18.16
CA ILE A 691 4.74 38.02 -18.93
C ILE A 691 5.77 39.14 -19.05
N CYS A 692 6.44 39.51 -17.96
CA CYS A 692 7.50 40.50 -17.97
C CYS A 692 8.66 40.11 -18.89
N CYS A 693 9.07 38.84 -18.90
CA CYS A 693 10.15 38.37 -19.76
C CYS A 693 9.75 38.31 -21.24
N GLN A 694 8.54 37.87 -21.57
CA GLN A 694 8.06 37.81 -22.96
C GLN A 694 7.89 39.19 -23.57
N LEU A 695 7.42 40.16 -22.78
CA LEU A 695 7.12 41.51 -23.25
C LEU A 695 8.27 42.51 -23.02
N GLY A 696 9.33 42.11 -22.32
CA GLY A 696 10.44 42.99 -21.95
C GLY A 696 10.03 44.13 -21.00
N MET A 697 8.94 43.97 -20.27
CA MET A 697 8.39 44.99 -19.37
C MET A 697 8.86 44.82 -17.93
N SER A 698 8.98 45.93 -17.20
CA SER A 698 9.28 45.85 -15.77
C SER A 698 8.06 45.40 -14.96
N SER A 699 8.29 44.70 -13.84
CA SER A 699 7.22 44.25 -12.94
C SER A 699 6.37 45.39 -12.39
N LEU A 700 6.97 46.57 -12.17
CA LEU A 700 6.28 47.78 -11.73
C LEU A 700 5.33 48.33 -12.80
N GLN A 701 5.74 48.31 -14.07
CA GLN A 701 4.87 48.73 -15.17
C GLN A 701 3.68 47.79 -15.33
N LEU A 702 3.93 46.47 -15.21
CA LEU A 702 2.86 45.47 -15.29
C LEU A 702 1.89 45.60 -14.10
N ASP A 703 2.39 45.76 -12.88
CA ASP A 703 1.55 46.02 -11.69
C ASP A 703 0.72 47.30 -11.89
N ALA A 704 1.31 48.40 -12.37
CA ALA A 704 0.59 49.66 -12.61
C ALA A 704 -0.50 49.56 -13.71
N MET A 705 -0.30 48.71 -14.72
CA MET A 705 -1.32 48.46 -15.76
C MET A 705 -2.46 47.60 -15.23
N VAL A 706 -2.15 46.57 -14.44
CA VAL A 706 -3.17 45.70 -13.84
C VAL A 706 -3.99 46.44 -12.78
N GLU A 707 -3.37 47.30 -11.96
CA GLU A 707 -4.09 48.10 -10.95
C GLU A 707 -5.05 49.14 -11.57
N LYS A 708 -4.75 49.61 -12.79
CA LYS A 708 -5.63 50.54 -13.52
C LYS A 708 -6.82 49.85 -14.17
N ASP A 709 -6.69 48.59 -14.55
CA ASP A 709 -7.73 47.86 -15.25
C ASP A 709 -8.63 47.11 -14.28
N ALA A 710 -9.83 47.64 -14.04
CA ALA A 710 -10.82 47.05 -13.14
C ALA A 710 -11.32 45.66 -13.57
N ASN A 711 -11.08 45.26 -14.83
CA ASN A 711 -11.49 43.95 -15.35
C ASN A 711 -10.50 42.82 -15.04
N VAL A 712 -9.31 43.15 -14.52
CA VAL A 712 -8.25 42.18 -14.22
C VAL A 712 -8.16 41.95 -12.72
N THR A 713 -8.20 40.69 -12.31
CA THR A 713 -7.98 40.26 -10.92
C THR A 713 -6.73 39.40 -10.84
N VAL A 714 -5.93 39.58 -9.78
CA VAL A 714 -4.70 38.82 -9.57
C VAL A 714 -4.92 37.68 -8.58
N VAL A 715 -4.64 36.46 -9.03
CA VAL A 715 -4.62 35.25 -8.21
C VAL A 715 -3.21 34.99 -7.71
N TYR A 716 -3.05 34.70 -6.43
CA TYR A 716 -1.77 34.36 -5.81
C TYR A 716 -1.67 32.84 -5.64
N ARG A 717 -0.63 32.22 -6.21
CA ARG A 717 -0.44 30.75 -6.14
C ARG A 717 0.92 30.35 -5.57
#